data_AF-A0A4P1QP89-F1
#
_entry.id   AF-A0A4P1QP89-F1
#
_cell.length_a   1.000
_cell.length_b   1.000
_cell.length_c   1.000
_cell.angle_alpha   90.00
_cell.angle_beta   90.00
_cell.angle_gamma   90.00
#
_symmetry.space_group_name_H-M   'P 1'
#
loop_
_entity.id
_entity.type
_entity.pdbx_description
1 polymer ?
#
loop_
_entity_poly.entity_id
_entity_poly.type
_entity_poly.pdbx_seq_one_letter_code
_entity_poly.pdbx_strand_id
1 'polypeptide(L)'
;MALSSKLPHQFNLIRTFVNAKVKWVRDPYLDTAVLKEKDLKQVIALKNQIISSPSRSLSMYTASPLKDPLNLPNTTTKFVNNYRCVFTQFQPTSAFLPHVKLTPQALSVHNEEMSVHNSSDNRKDTVQRLTRFLMLAGMRQLPLYVIDKLKWDLGLPHDYVTTLLADYPDYFDVCGVEDPSSGKELLALELISWRKELSVSELEKSAMGLDYSGDKRRHDIVFPMFFPKGFDLQKRVSTWVENWQTLPYISPYEDAFHLDTNSDQAEKWTVAILHELLSLLVSKKTERRNLLSYGQCLGLGSRFEKALVHHPGIFYISSKLTTQTVVLREAYRKDFLVKKHPLMGMRYSPMFGKIHPSPAGTLAPEKLSSLKSNNYAGKESSGLANDIKSETIAATRIQTAFRAYKNVDTDISVTSVVKRWTYRGTKALNRTHASNSGLGLDESIAFVTVFTLYNSSLNNVNDKSSSTVVGNASYNKVDRSMAVLNVFINFIQVAMPQSKVFIVTDPVSDLSVHRNRVSLYPIQGEYSRDKLMLQRIRSYIIFLESKLQKLHQKPRNVTHYIFTDSDMAVVDDLGHIFSDHPNFDLALTFRNNKAQPLNSGFIAVRGTPDSILRAKLFLQEVLKIYSSKYLNASRMLGDQLALAWVVKSKPHFDASRFAKPQAFSEDIGNTSVLFLPCALYNWTPPEGAGQFHGMPLDVKVVHFKGSRKRLMLESWNFYSSSTDIEDMLCLILGSGRTKYDF
;
A
#
# COMPACT_ATOMS: atom_id res chain seq x y z
N MET A 1 -4.15 29.79 74.29
CA MET A 1 -3.23 29.07 73.37
C MET A 1 -3.88 29.00 71.99
N ALA A 2 -3.13 28.65 70.94
CA ALA A 2 -3.51 28.95 69.55
C ALA A 2 -4.72 28.16 69.02
N LEU A 3 -5.46 28.78 68.09
CA LEU A 3 -6.39 28.07 67.21
C LEU A 3 -5.62 27.22 66.20
N SER A 4 -6.17 26.06 65.83
CA SER A 4 -5.72 25.29 64.66
C SER A 4 -6.93 24.95 63.79
N SER A 5 -7.06 25.64 62.67
CA SER A 5 -8.19 25.53 61.75
C SER A 5 -8.04 24.33 60.81
N LYS A 6 -8.62 23.17 61.17
CA LYS A 6 -8.81 22.06 60.23
C LYS A 6 -9.97 22.38 59.29
N LEU A 7 -9.65 22.92 58.12
CA LEU A 7 -10.58 23.05 56.99
C LEU A 7 -11.17 21.68 56.63
N PRO A 8 -12.46 21.59 56.23
CA PRO A 8 -13.01 20.36 55.71
C PRO A 8 -12.35 20.04 54.37
N HIS A 9 -11.70 18.88 54.27
CA HIS A 9 -11.27 18.37 52.97
C HIS A 9 -12.50 18.02 52.13
N GLN A 10 -12.88 18.93 51.24
CA GLN A 10 -13.68 18.58 50.08
C GLN A 10 -12.92 17.50 49.30
N PHE A 11 -13.43 16.27 49.33
CA PHE A 11 -13.04 15.25 48.37
C PHE A 11 -13.51 15.71 46.99
N ASN A 12 -12.66 16.47 46.31
CA ASN A 12 -12.77 16.72 44.89
C ASN A 12 -12.66 15.37 44.17
N LEU A 13 -13.81 14.75 43.91
CA LEU A 13 -13.96 13.61 43.04
C LEU A 13 -13.62 14.06 41.62
N ILE A 14 -12.30 14.05 41.32
CA ILE A 14 -11.77 14.28 39.98
C ILE A 14 -12.30 13.14 39.12
N ARG A 15 -13.41 13.41 38.42
CA ARG A 15 -13.96 12.50 37.41
C ARG A 15 -12.96 12.43 36.26
N THR A 16 -12.13 11.39 36.26
CA THR A 16 -11.30 11.02 35.12
C THR A 16 -12.17 10.83 33.88
N PHE A 17 -11.59 11.05 32.71
CA PHE A 17 -12.29 11.02 31.43
C PHE A 17 -12.85 9.64 31.07
N VAL A 18 -12.43 8.59 31.78
CA VAL A 18 -12.99 7.22 31.82
C VAL A 18 -14.52 7.18 32.04
N ASN A 19 -15.17 8.31 32.32
CA ASN A 19 -16.63 8.48 32.45
C ASN A 19 -17.27 9.45 31.41
N ALA A 20 -16.51 9.93 30.41
CA ALA A 20 -16.95 10.95 29.46
C ALA A 20 -17.56 10.34 28.19
N LYS A 21 -18.85 10.59 27.95
CA LYS A 21 -19.57 10.11 26.75
C LYS A 21 -19.20 10.96 25.53
N VAL A 22 -18.20 10.54 24.77
CA VAL A 22 -17.86 11.13 23.47
C VAL A 22 -18.98 10.83 22.45
N LYS A 23 -19.41 11.84 21.69
CA LYS A 23 -20.44 11.69 20.67
C LYS A 23 -19.93 10.86 19.49
N TRP A 24 -20.50 9.67 19.26
CA TRP A 24 -20.22 8.90 18.04
C TRP A 24 -20.73 9.66 16.80
N VAL A 25 -19.95 9.65 15.73
CA VAL A 25 -20.30 10.25 14.44
C VAL A 25 -19.96 9.26 13.32
N ARG A 26 -20.93 9.12 12.42
CA ARG A 26 -20.91 8.20 11.29
C ARG A 26 -19.80 8.54 10.28
N ASP A 27 -19.13 7.51 9.78
CA ASP A 27 -18.15 7.60 8.70
C ASP A 27 -18.66 6.82 7.46
N PRO A 28 -19.19 7.50 6.42
CA PRO A 28 -19.73 6.84 5.23
C PRO A 28 -18.70 6.01 4.45
N TYR A 29 -17.41 6.34 4.55
CA TYR A 29 -16.36 5.63 3.84
C TYR A 29 -15.95 4.35 4.57
N LEU A 30 -15.79 4.40 5.89
CA LEU A 30 -15.53 3.20 6.69
C LEU A 30 -16.74 2.27 6.74
N ASP A 31 -17.97 2.81 6.76
CA ASP A 31 -19.20 2.05 6.49
C ASP A 31 -19.13 1.27 5.17
N THR A 32 -18.62 1.91 4.10
CA THR A 32 -18.48 1.28 2.79
C THR A 32 -17.39 0.20 2.79
N ALA A 33 -16.27 0.44 3.47
CA ALA A 33 -15.22 -0.58 3.65
C ALA A 33 -15.70 -1.82 4.43
N VAL A 34 -16.60 -1.63 5.40
CA VAL A 34 -17.24 -2.74 6.13
C VAL A 34 -18.21 -3.50 5.22
N LEU A 35 -19.02 -2.80 4.42
CA LEU A 35 -19.98 -3.42 3.49
C LEU A 35 -19.34 -4.23 2.34
N LYS A 36 -18.10 -3.91 1.93
CA LYS A 36 -17.38 -4.67 0.88
C LYS A 36 -17.15 -6.15 1.20
N GLU A 37 -17.18 -6.54 2.47
CA GLU A 37 -17.00 -7.93 2.93
C GLU A 37 -18.31 -8.55 3.44
N LYS A 38 -19.47 -7.96 3.11
CA LYS A 38 -20.78 -8.51 3.50
C LYS A 38 -20.94 -9.95 2.99
N ASP A 39 -21.38 -10.84 3.87
CA ASP A 39 -21.62 -12.28 3.62
C ASP A 39 -20.36 -13.07 3.16
N LEU A 40 -19.18 -12.45 3.09
CA LEU A 40 -17.95 -13.07 2.56
C LEU A 40 -17.42 -14.19 3.46
N LYS A 41 -17.52 -14.02 4.79
CA LYS A 41 -17.15 -15.07 5.77
C LYS A 41 -18.00 -16.34 5.53
N GLN A 42 -19.31 -16.17 5.33
CA GLN A 42 -20.27 -17.25 5.04
C GLN A 42 -19.97 -17.95 3.71
N VAL A 43 -19.72 -17.18 2.65
CA VAL A 43 -19.37 -17.73 1.32
C VAL A 43 -18.10 -18.59 1.43
N ILE A 44 -17.08 -18.11 2.14
CA ILE A 44 -15.81 -18.83 2.27
C ILE A 44 -15.91 -20.03 3.22
N ALA A 45 -16.74 -19.95 4.27
CA ALA A 45 -17.01 -21.09 5.15
C ALA A 45 -17.69 -22.24 4.39
N LEU A 46 -18.71 -21.95 3.55
CA LEU A 46 -19.36 -22.96 2.70
C LEU A 46 -18.43 -23.47 1.58
N LYS A 47 -17.64 -22.59 0.96
CA LYS A 47 -16.59 -22.95 0.00
C LYS A 47 -15.63 -23.96 0.60
N ASN A 48 -15.17 -23.75 1.84
CA ASN A 48 -14.27 -24.67 2.55
C ASN A 48 -14.93 -26.04 2.80
N GLN A 49 -16.20 -26.10 3.24
CA GLN A 49 -16.89 -27.40 3.41
C GLN A 49 -17.01 -28.20 2.09
N ILE A 50 -17.21 -27.51 0.96
CA ILE A 50 -17.22 -28.12 -0.38
C ILE A 50 -15.82 -28.62 -0.78
N ILE A 51 -14.76 -27.89 -0.43
CA ILE A 51 -13.36 -28.25 -0.72
C ILE A 51 -12.89 -29.45 0.11
N SER A 52 -13.26 -29.51 1.39
CA SER A 52 -12.92 -30.61 2.30
C SER A 52 -13.74 -31.89 2.05
N SER A 53 -14.81 -31.82 1.23
CA SER A 53 -15.53 -33.01 0.78
C SER A 53 -14.69 -33.80 -0.23
N PRO A 54 -14.51 -35.14 -0.08
CA PRO A 54 -13.75 -35.96 -1.02
C PRO A 54 -14.24 -35.86 -2.47
N SER A 55 -15.55 -35.66 -2.68
CA SER A 55 -16.18 -35.49 -4.00
C SER A 55 -16.12 -34.05 -4.54
N ARG A 56 -15.42 -33.14 -3.84
CA ARG A 56 -15.37 -31.67 -4.08
C ARG A 56 -16.76 -31.03 -4.29
N SER A 57 -17.78 -31.63 -3.67
CA SER A 57 -19.18 -31.27 -3.76
C SER A 57 -19.95 -31.72 -2.51
N LEU A 58 -21.12 -31.13 -2.27
CA LEU A 58 -22.05 -31.52 -1.20
C LEU A 58 -23.44 -31.74 -1.80
N SER A 59 -24.19 -32.73 -1.33
CA SER A 59 -25.60 -32.85 -1.71
C SER A 59 -26.41 -31.76 -0.99
N MET A 60 -27.55 -31.35 -1.55
CA MET A 60 -28.42 -30.39 -0.86
C MET A 60 -28.91 -30.91 0.50
N TYR A 61 -28.98 -32.23 0.69
CA TYR A 61 -29.27 -32.85 1.98
C TYR A 61 -28.16 -32.60 3.01
N THR A 62 -26.88 -32.80 2.67
CA THR A 62 -25.77 -32.52 3.60
C THR A 62 -25.45 -31.03 3.73
N ALA A 63 -25.81 -30.21 2.73
CA ALA A 63 -25.59 -28.77 2.74
C ALA A 63 -26.68 -27.99 3.51
N SER A 64 -27.91 -28.49 3.65
CA SER A 64 -28.98 -27.76 4.35
C SER A 64 -28.73 -27.58 5.87
N PRO A 65 -28.26 -28.59 6.63
CA PRO A 65 -27.90 -28.44 8.04
C PRO A 65 -26.75 -27.45 8.29
N LEU A 66 -25.96 -27.10 7.27
CA LEU A 66 -24.86 -26.15 7.40
C LEU A 66 -25.31 -24.68 7.50
N LYS A 67 -26.63 -24.39 7.45
CA LYS A 67 -27.17 -23.04 7.64
C LYS A 67 -26.61 -22.37 8.90
N ASP A 68 -26.77 -23.03 10.04
CA ASP A 68 -26.53 -22.44 11.35
C ASP A 68 -25.05 -22.52 11.79
N PRO A 69 -24.36 -23.67 11.67
CA PRO A 69 -22.92 -23.75 11.91
C PRO A 69 -22.09 -22.78 11.06
N LEU A 70 -22.53 -22.44 9.85
CA LEU A 70 -21.85 -21.46 8.98
C LEU A 70 -22.44 -20.03 9.07
N ASN A 71 -23.46 -19.81 9.92
CA ASN A 71 -24.14 -18.52 10.11
C ASN A 71 -24.65 -17.90 8.78
N LEU A 72 -25.30 -18.72 7.93
CA LEU A 72 -25.82 -18.30 6.62
C LEU A 72 -27.07 -17.41 6.79
N PRO A 73 -27.17 -16.27 6.07
CA PRO A 73 -28.30 -15.33 6.20
C PRO A 73 -29.62 -15.80 5.59
N ASN A 74 -29.73 -17.07 5.17
CA ASN A 74 -30.92 -17.75 4.66
C ASN A 74 -30.61 -19.25 4.43
N THR A 75 -31.62 -20.04 4.08
CA THR A 75 -31.45 -21.47 3.75
C THR A 75 -30.36 -21.69 2.70
N THR A 76 -29.58 -22.77 2.83
CA THR A 76 -28.41 -23.01 1.96
C THR A 76 -28.78 -23.03 0.47
N THR A 77 -29.96 -23.52 0.11
CA THR A 77 -30.49 -23.48 -1.27
C THR A 77 -30.66 -22.06 -1.80
N LYS A 78 -31.17 -21.14 -0.96
CA LYS A 78 -31.33 -19.72 -1.32
C LYS A 78 -29.99 -19.00 -1.32
N PHE A 79 -29.08 -19.37 -0.42
CA PHE A 79 -27.72 -18.86 -0.37
C PHE A 79 -26.97 -19.21 -1.65
N VAL A 80 -26.86 -20.49 -1.99
CA VAL A 80 -26.22 -20.98 -3.24
C VAL A 80 -26.83 -20.34 -4.49
N ASN A 81 -28.15 -20.08 -4.50
CA ASN A 81 -28.80 -19.35 -5.60
C ASN A 81 -28.45 -17.85 -5.67
N ASN A 82 -28.22 -17.17 -4.54
CA ASN A 82 -27.75 -15.79 -4.51
C ASN A 82 -26.27 -15.67 -4.95
N TYR A 83 -25.47 -16.70 -4.68
CA TYR A 83 -24.01 -16.75 -4.95
C TYR A 83 -23.66 -17.64 -6.15
N ARG A 84 -24.49 -17.64 -7.21
CA ARG A 84 -24.30 -18.43 -8.45
C ARG A 84 -22.99 -18.14 -9.20
N CYS A 85 -22.31 -17.03 -8.91
CA CYS A 85 -20.95 -16.80 -9.40
C CYS A 85 -19.95 -17.78 -8.75
N VAL A 86 -20.09 -18.08 -7.46
CA VAL A 86 -19.18 -18.92 -6.67
C VAL A 86 -19.58 -20.39 -6.68
N PHE A 87 -20.89 -20.67 -6.60
CA PHE A 87 -21.42 -22.03 -6.50
C PHE A 87 -22.29 -22.38 -7.71
N THR A 88 -22.16 -23.61 -8.20
CA THR A 88 -23.04 -24.18 -9.22
C THR A 88 -23.76 -25.41 -8.69
N GLN A 89 -25.01 -25.60 -9.13
CA GLN A 89 -25.83 -26.76 -8.81
C GLN A 89 -25.84 -27.71 -10.02
N PHE A 90 -25.67 -29.01 -9.76
CA PHE A 90 -25.72 -30.06 -10.76
C PHE A 90 -26.40 -31.30 -10.16
N GLN A 91 -26.96 -32.17 -11.00
CA GLN A 91 -27.63 -33.40 -10.55
C GLN A 91 -26.88 -34.60 -11.15
N PRO A 92 -26.19 -35.44 -10.34
CA PRO A 92 -25.37 -36.55 -10.88
C PRO A 92 -26.17 -37.61 -11.64
N THR A 93 -27.42 -37.84 -11.23
CA THR A 93 -28.39 -38.74 -11.86
C THR A 93 -29.78 -38.28 -11.45
N SER A 94 -30.80 -38.46 -12.29
CA SER A 94 -32.19 -38.04 -12.02
C SER A 94 -32.78 -38.55 -10.70
N ALA A 95 -32.30 -39.69 -10.19
CA ALA A 95 -32.69 -40.27 -8.91
C ALA A 95 -32.06 -39.59 -7.66
N PHE A 96 -31.02 -38.77 -7.81
CA PHE A 96 -30.33 -38.13 -6.70
C PHE A 96 -30.73 -36.66 -6.53
N LEU A 97 -30.71 -36.17 -5.29
CA LEU A 97 -30.89 -34.75 -4.97
C LEU A 97 -29.79 -33.88 -5.64
N PRO A 98 -30.09 -32.60 -5.95
CA PRO A 98 -29.08 -31.67 -6.46
C PRO A 98 -27.85 -31.60 -5.55
N HIS A 99 -26.69 -31.47 -6.18
CA HIS A 99 -25.39 -31.30 -5.55
C HIS A 99 -24.82 -29.90 -5.86
N VAL A 100 -24.13 -29.33 -4.89
CA VAL A 100 -23.45 -28.03 -4.96
C VAL A 100 -21.95 -28.26 -5.08
N LYS A 101 -21.31 -27.57 -6.04
CA LYS A 101 -19.85 -27.48 -6.14
C LYS A 101 -19.43 -26.05 -6.48
N LEU A 102 -18.13 -25.77 -6.42
CA LEU A 102 -17.59 -24.49 -6.87
C LEU A 102 -17.71 -24.36 -8.40
N THR A 103 -17.86 -23.13 -8.89
CA THR A 103 -17.63 -22.82 -10.31
C THR A 103 -16.13 -22.94 -10.64
N PRO A 104 -15.75 -23.18 -11.90
CA PRO A 104 -14.33 -23.23 -12.30
C PRO A 104 -13.54 -21.97 -11.90
N GLN A 105 -14.18 -20.80 -12.00
CA GLN A 105 -13.59 -19.53 -11.59
C GLN A 105 -13.37 -19.46 -10.07
N ALA A 106 -14.30 -19.99 -9.26
CA ALA A 106 -14.16 -20.00 -7.81
C ALA A 106 -13.08 -21.00 -7.34
N LEU A 107 -12.92 -22.10 -8.09
CA LEU A 107 -11.82 -23.04 -7.87
C LEU A 107 -10.47 -22.42 -8.24
N SER A 108 -10.37 -21.61 -9.31
CA SER A 108 -9.16 -20.82 -9.61
C SER A 108 -8.80 -19.88 -8.47
N VAL A 109 -9.76 -19.06 -8.01
CA VAL A 109 -9.53 -18.11 -6.91
C VAL A 109 -9.19 -18.82 -5.59
N HIS A 110 -9.67 -20.04 -5.36
CA HIS A 110 -9.23 -20.88 -4.24
C HIS A 110 -7.80 -21.41 -4.43
N ASN A 111 -7.40 -21.80 -5.63
CA ASN A 111 -6.02 -22.23 -5.90
C ASN A 111 -5.03 -21.06 -5.76
N GLU A 112 -5.43 -19.85 -6.15
CA GLU A 112 -4.71 -18.59 -5.85
C GLU A 112 -4.62 -18.32 -4.34
N GLU A 113 -5.67 -18.64 -3.58
CA GLU A 113 -5.68 -18.52 -2.12
C GLU A 113 -4.71 -19.49 -1.45
N MET A 114 -4.66 -20.74 -1.92
CA MET A 114 -3.69 -21.72 -1.45
C MET A 114 -2.26 -21.37 -1.86
N SER A 115 -2.02 -20.83 -3.06
CA SER A 115 -0.66 -20.41 -3.45
C SER A 115 -0.16 -19.21 -2.64
N VAL A 116 -1.05 -18.26 -2.28
CA VAL A 116 -0.72 -17.20 -1.31
C VAL A 116 -0.42 -17.80 0.07
N HIS A 117 -1.27 -18.68 0.61
CA HIS A 117 -1.03 -19.30 1.92
C HIS A 117 0.25 -20.16 1.98
N ASN A 118 0.62 -20.80 0.87
CA ASN A 118 1.80 -21.67 0.79
C ASN A 118 3.10 -20.92 0.44
N SER A 119 3.01 -19.66 -0.03
CA SER A 119 4.21 -18.85 -0.32
C SER A 119 5.03 -18.58 0.95
N SER A 120 6.35 -18.81 0.88
CA SER A 120 7.26 -18.78 2.05
C SER A 120 7.18 -17.45 2.83
N ASP A 121 7.16 -16.32 2.12
CA ASP A 121 7.03 -14.99 2.74
C ASP A 121 5.72 -14.83 3.51
N ASN A 122 4.59 -15.29 2.95
CA ASN A 122 3.29 -15.21 3.61
C ASN A 122 3.19 -16.20 4.79
N ARG A 123 3.80 -17.41 4.70
CA ARG A 123 3.90 -18.34 5.84
C ARG A 123 4.67 -17.69 7.00
N LYS A 124 5.84 -17.12 6.71
CA LYS A 124 6.69 -16.41 7.69
C LYS A 124 5.99 -15.20 8.31
N ASP A 125 5.36 -14.33 7.51
CA ASP A 125 4.58 -13.18 7.99
C ASP A 125 3.36 -13.63 8.82
N THR A 126 2.68 -14.71 8.45
CA THR A 126 1.55 -15.27 9.20
C THR A 126 1.99 -15.86 10.54
N VAL A 127 3.14 -16.56 10.59
CA VAL A 127 3.74 -17.04 11.85
C VAL A 127 4.19 -15.90 12.74
N GLN A 128 4.84 -14.86 12.19
CA GLN A 128 5.23 -13.68 12.97
C GLN A 128 4.00 -12.92 13.50
N ARG A 129 2.92 -12.82 12.72
CA ARG A 129 1.63 -12.26 13.14
C ARG A 129 0.96 -13.08 14.25
N LEU A 130 0.93 -14.41 14.13
CA LEU A 130 0.36 -15.30 15.14
C LEU A 130 1.17 -15.29 16.45
N THR A 131 2.51 -15.30 16.33
CA THR A 131 3.45 -15.12 17.44
C THR A 131 3.16 -13.81 18.19
N ARG A 132 3.14 -12.68 17.46
CA ARG A 132 2.82 -11.36 18.04
C ARG A 132 1.42 -11.31 18.63
N PHE A 133 0.45 -12.03 18.08
CA PHE A 133 -0.92 -12.10 18.62
C PHE A 133 -1.02 -12.88 19.95
N LEU A 134 -0.16 -13.88 20.17
CA LEU A 134 -0.03 -14.55 21.47
C LEU A 134 0.72 -13.71 22.51
N MET A 135 1.72 -12.91 22.09
CA MET A 135 2.58 -12.11 22.99
C MET A 135 1.92 -10.86 23.60
N LEU A 136 0.71 -10.47 23.18
CA LEU A 136 0.08 -9.23 23.67
C LEU A 136 -0.23 -9.33 25.17
N ALA A 137 -0.06 -8.22 25.89
CA ALA A 137 -0.20 -8.11 27.35
C ALA A 137 0.63 -9.14 28.15
N GLY A 138 1.76 -9.62 27.60
CA GLY A 138 2.64 -10.59 28.27
C GLY A 138 2.18 -12.06 28.17
N MET A 139 1.09 -12.34 27.44
CA MET A 139 0.52 -13.68 27.34
C MET A 139 1.44 -14.69 26.63
N ARG A 140 1.21 -15.97 26.93
CA ARG A 140 1.90 -17.11 26.29
C ARG A 140 0.97 -18.19 25.76
N GLN A 141 -0.26 -18.28 26.28
CA GLN A 141 -1.24 -19.29 25.90
C GLN A 141 -2.57 -18.61 25.55
N LEU A 142 -3.31 -19.16 24.58
CA LEU A 142 -4.66 -18.69 24.27
C LEU A 142 -5.55 -19.84 23.75
N PRO A 143 -6.80 -20.00 24.23
CA PRO A 143 -7.69 -21.06 23.75
C PRO A 143 -7.94 -21.01 22.24
N LEU A 144 -7.88 -22.17 21.57
CA LEU A 144 -8.06 -22.29 20.12
C LEU A 144 -9.39 -21.69 19.66
N TYR A 145 -10.47 -21.80 20.46
CA TYR A 145 -11.77 -21.23 20.12
C TYR A 145 -11.75 -19.69 19.98
N VAL A 146 -10.80 -19.00 20.62
CA VAL A 146 -10.61 -17.53 20.50
C VAL A 146 -9.81 -17.23 19.23
N ILE A 147 -8.81 -18.05 18.93
CA ILE A 147 -8.04 -17.97 17.68
C ILE A 147 -8.97 -18.24 16.49
N ASP A 148 -9.84 -19.24 16.54
CA ASP A 148 -10.80 -19.56 15.47
C ASP A 148 -11.80 -18.43 15.19
N LYS A 149 -12.25 -17.67 16.22
CA LYS A 149 -13.07 -16.45 16.02
C LYS A 149 -12.34 -15.38 15.20
N LEU A 150 -11.01 -15.29 15.33
CA LEU A 150 -10.16 -14.30 14.66
C LEU A 150 -9.35 -14.85 13.47
N LYS A 151 -9.38 -16.16 13.21
CA LYS A 151 -8.68 -16.91 12.14
C LYS A 151 -8.76 -16.23 10.78
N TRP A 152 -9.98 -15.84 10.40
CA TRP A 152 -10.23 -15.08 9.18
C TRP A 152 -9.57 -13.70 9.18
N ASP A 153 -9.65 -12.98 10.29
CA ASP A 153 -9.12 -11.63 10.41
C ASP A 153 -7.59 -11.63 10.54
N LEU A 154 -6.99 -12.69 11.10
CA LEU A 154 -5.54 -12.97 11.14
C LEU A 154 -4.98 -13.55 9.84
N GLY A 155 -5.82 -14.05 8.93
CA GLY A 155 -5.38 -14.66 7.67
C GLY A 155 -4.76 -16.04 7.80
N LEU A 156 -5.17 -16.82 8.81
CA LEU A 156 -4.75 -18.21 8.97
C LEU A 156 -5.43 -19.11 7.92
N PRO A 157 -4.75 -20.16 7.41
CA PRO A 157 -5.39 -21.24 6.64
C PRO A 157 -6.60 -21.86 7.35
N HIS A 158 -7.50 -22.52 6.61
CA HIS A 158 -8.66 -23.18 7.22
C HIS A 158 -8.25 -24.29 8.20
N ASP A 159 -7.14 -24.96 7.86
CA ASP A 159 -6.53 -26.13 8.49
C ASP A 159 -5.19 -25.79 9.16
N TYR A 160 -4.97 -24.52 9.55
CA TYR A 160 -3.67 -24.01 10.03
C TYR A 160 -3.02 -24.83 11.16
N VAL A 161 -3.81 -25.53 11.98
CA VAL A 161 -3.29 -26.42 13.03
C VAL A 161 -2.46 -27.57 12.44
N THR A 162 -2.87 -28.11 11.28
CA THR A 162 -2.18 -29.20 10.58
C THR A 162 -1.33 -28.74 9.40
N THR A 163 -1.47 -27.49 8.93
CA THR A 163 -0.77 -26.96 7.73
C THR A 163 0.11 -25.73 7.96
N LEU A 164 0.11 -25.16 9.17
CA LEU A 164 0.96 -24.04 9.55
C LEU A 164 1.68 -24.29 10.88
N LEU A 165 1.00 -24.78 11.93
CA LEU A 165 1.67 -25.02 13.22
C LEU A 165 2.69 -26.17 13.15
N ALA A 166 2.35 -27.24 12.41
CA ALA A 166 3.21 -28.42 12.24
C ALA A 166 4.60 -28.10 11.66
N ASP A 167 4.72 -27.07 10.82
CA ASP A 167 6.00 -26.62 10.23
C ASP A 167 6.81 -25.69 11.15
N TYR A 168 6.26 -25.27 12.30
CA TYR A 168 6.90 -24.33 13.22
C TYR A 168 6.84 -24.80 14.70
N PRO A 169 7.34 -26.02 15.02
CA PRO A 169 7.39 -26.53 16.39
C PRO A 169 8.35 -25.74 17.30
N ASP A 170 9.26 -24.92 16.76
CA ASP A 170 10.09 -23.97 17.52
C ASP A 170 9.34 -22.69 17.97
N TYR A 171 8.04 -22.60 17.65
CA TYR A 171 7.19 -21.44 17.95
C TYR A 171 5.98 -21.85 18.77
N PHE A 172 5.28 -22.93 18.38
CA PHE A 172 3.97 -23.25 18.95
C PHE A 172 3.81 -24.72 19.39
N ASP A 173 3.16 -24.93 20.54
CA ASP A 173 2.58 -26.24 20.93
C ASP A 173 1.05 -26.11 21.10
N VAL A 174 0.33 -27.23 21.08
CA VAL A 174 -1.11 -27.32 21.34
C VAL A 174 -1.33 -28.12 22.63
N CYS A 175 -1.58 -27.40 23.72
CA CYS A 175 -1.74 -27.96 25.06
C CYS A 175 -3.21 -27.99 25.51
N GLY A 176 -3.52 -28.88 26.46
CA GLY A 176 -4.79 -28.90 27.19
C GLY A 176 -4.72 -27.93 28.37
N VAL A 177 -5.75 -27.08 28.51
CA VAL A 177 -5.90 -26.07 29.56
C VAL A 177 -7.32 -26.15 30.10
N GLU A 178 -7.47 -26.15 31.42
CA GLU A 178 -8.79 -26.16 32.07
C GLU A 178 -9.48 -24.79 31.96
N ASP A 179 -10.73 -24.76 31.50
CA ASP A 179 -11.51 -23.52 31.38
C ASP A 179 -11.90 -22.96 32.76
N PRO A 180 -11.42 -21.76 33.15
CA PRO A 180 -11.68 -21.20 34.49
C PRO A 180 -13.16 -20.93 34.79
N SER A 181 -14.02 -20.93 33.76
CA SER A 181 -15.46 -20.70 33.86
C SER A 181 -16.32 -21.98 33.82
N SER A 182 -15.78 -23.14 33.45
CA SER A 182 -16.58 -24.36 33.25
C SER A 182 -15.89 -25.69 33.61
N GLY A 183 -14.62 -25.69 34.04
CA GLY A 183 -13.90 -26.90 34.48
C GLY A 183 -13.73 -27.95 33.37
N LYS A 184 -13.78 -27.53 32.10
CA LYS A 184 -13.62 -28.41 30.93
C LYS A 184 -12.22 -28.24 30.35
N GLU A 185 -11.61 -29.35 29.96
CA GLU A 185 -10.39 -29.31 29.16
C GLU A 185 -10.67 -28.66 27.80
N LEU A 186 -9.96 -27.56 27.53
CA LEU A 186 -9.95 -26.85 26.26
C LEU A 186 -8.56 -26.91 25.65
N LEU A 187 -8.50 -26.94 24.32
CA LEU A 187 -7.22 -26.81 23.62
C LEU A 187 -6.80 -25.34 23.54
N ALA A 188 -5.56 -25.05 23.91
CA ALA A 188 -4.91 -23.77 23.74
C ALA A 188 -3.74 -23.87 22.78
N LEU A 189 -3.37 -22.73 22.17
CA LEU A 189 -2.12 -22.56 21.48
C LEU A 189 -1.12 -21.90 22.44
N GLU A 190 0.01 -22.55 22.66
CA GLU A 190 1.10 -22.06 23.50
C GLU A 190 2.26 -21.52 22.66
N LEU A 191 2.86 -20.42 23.10
CA LEU A 191 4.09 -19.83 22.56
C LEU A 191 5.30 -20.36 23.34
N ILE A 192 6.01 -21.31 22.74
CA ILE A 192 7.17 -21.98 23.35
C ILE A 192 8.31 -20.99 23.59
N SER A 193 8.62 -20.13 22.61
CA SER A 193 9.77 -19.23 22.64
C SER A 193 9.37 -17.77 22.45
N TRP A 194 9.69 -16.93 23.44
CA TRP A 194 9.43 -15.48 23.39
C TRP A 194 10.52 -14.76 22.60
N ARG A 195 10.17 -14.27 21.41
CA ARG A 195 11.10 -13.65 20.46
C ARG A 195 11.08 -12.13 20.59
N LYS A 196 12.09 -11.55 21.25
CA LYS A 196 12.16 -10.11 21.58
C LYS A 196 12.21 -9.21 20.34
N GLU A 197 12.59 -9.77 19.20
CA GLU A 197 12.67 -9.12 17.89
C GLU A 197 11.27 -8.87 17.31
N LEU A 198 10.24 -9.54 17.85
CA LEU A 198 8.84 -9.42 17.44
C LEU A 198 8.00 -8.57 18.42
N SER A 199 8.45 -8.38 19.67
CA SER A 199 7.82 -7.51 20.69
C SER A 199 8.11 -6.02 20.45
N VAL A 200 7.77 -5.55 19.26
CA VAL A 200 7.81 -4.14 18.85
C VAL A 200 6.49 -3.83 18.14
N SER A 201 5.71 -2.87 18.63
CA SER A 201 4.42 -2.49 18.04
C SER A 201 4.56 -1.79 16.69
N GLU A 202 3.50 -1.75 15.88
CA GLU A 202 3.48 -0.96 14.64
C GLU A 202 3.56 0.55 14.93
N LEU A 203 3.18 1.01 16.13
CA LEU A 203 3.41 2.38 16.61
C LEU A 203 4.89 2.64 16.93
N GLU A 204 5.56 1.75 17.70
CA GLU A 204 7.01 1.83 17.93
C GLU A 204 7.80 1.80 16.61
N LYS A 205 7.42 0.94 15.65
CA LYS A 205 8.03 0.91 14.30
C LYS A 205 7.83 2.22 13.54
N SER A 206 6.63 2.81 13.64
CA SER A 206 6.31 4.08 12.98
C SER A 206 7.08 5.26 13.60
N ALA A 207 7.33 5.24 14.91
CA ALA A 207 8.18 6.22 15.60
C ALA A 207 9.68 6.03 15.30
N MET A 208 10.16 4.79 15.15
CA MET A 208 11.55 4.49 14.75
C MET A 208 11.85 4.83 13.29
N GLY A 209 10.85 4.83 12.40
CA GLY A 209 10.98 5.27 11.01
C GLY A 209 11.19 6.78 10.84
N LEU A 210 11.25 7.56 11.93
CA LEU A 210 11.59 8.98 11.96
C LEU A 210 13.02 9.16 12.47
N ASP A 211 13.83 9.82 11.66
CA ASP A 211 15.31 9.78 11.70
C ASP A 211 15.89 10.65 12.85
N TYR A 212 15.86 10.09 14.06
CA TYR A 212 16.36 10.68 15.31
C TYR A 212 17.20 9.65 16.10
N SER A 213 17.92 10.10 17.14
CA SER A 213 18.85 9.28 17.94
C SER A 213 18.20 8.54 19.13
N GLY A 214 18.99 7.70 19.83
CA GLY A 214 18.49 6.60 20.68
C GLY A 214 17.86 6.93 22.04
N ASP A 215 17.36 5.86 22.67
CA ASP A 215 16.84 5.69 24.04
C ASP A 215 15.72 6.60 24.58
N LYS A 216 15.75 7.92 24.34
CA LYS A 216 14.77 8.84 24.97
C LYS A 216 13.33 8.73 24.43
N ARG A 217 13.07 7.88 23.43
CA ARG A 217 11.89 7.98 22.52
C ARG A 217 10.71 7.03 22.78
N ARG A 218 10.69 6.28 23.88
CA ARG A 218 9.50 5.46 24.21
C ARG A 218 8.33 6.26 24.77
N HIS A 219 8.57 7.38 25.44
CA HIS A 219 7.50 8.11 26.12
C HIS A 219 6.63 8.97 25.19
N ASP A 220 7.22 9.54 24.12
CA ASP A 220 6.56 10.48 23.19
C ASP A 220 5.68 9.82 22.11
N ILE A 221 5.37 8.53 22.22
CA ILE A 221 4.60 7.79 21.21
C ILE A 221 3.11 8.15 21.32
N VAL A 222 2.63 8.94 20.37
CA VAL A 222 1.24 9.40 20.25
C VAL A 222 0.44 8.59 19.23
N PHE A 223 -0.85 8.38 19.51
CA PHE A 223 -1.77 7.68 18.61
C PHE A 223 -2.26 8.59 17.47
N PRO A 224 -2.21 8.17 16.19
CA PRO A 224 -2.72 8.96 15.08
C PRO A 224 -4.26 9.18 15.13
N MET A 225 -4.68 10.41 15.42
CA MET A 225 -6.11 10.76 15.58
C MET A 225 -6.76 11.17 14.24
N PHE A 226 -7.84 10.50 13.86
CA PHE A 226 -8.62 10.75 12.64
C PHE A 226 -10.10 10.99 12.95
N PHE A 227 -10.51 12.26 13.00
CA PHE A 227 -11.91 12.63 13.23
C PHE A 227 -12.68 12.89 11.90
N PRO A 228 -13.98 12.56 11.80
CA PRO A 228 -14.81 12.90 10.65
C PRO A 228 -14.90 14.41 10.38
N LYS A 229 -15.19 14.80 9.14
CA LYS A 229 -15.50 16.21 8.83
C LYS A 229 -16.77 16.65 9.56
N GLY A 230 -16.72 17.79 10.25
CA GLY A 230 -17.82 18.28 11.10
C GLY A 230 -17.86 17.63 12.49
N PHE A 231 -16.83 16.90 12.89
CA PHE A 231 -16.68 16.40 14.26
C PHE A 231 -16.15 17.52 15.17
N ASP A 232 -17.07 18.25 15.82
CA ASP A 232 -16.70 19.25 16.82
C ASP A 232 -16.36 18.59 18.16
N LEU A 233 -15.09 18.68 18.56
CA LEU A 233 -14.60 18.28 19.88
C LEU A 233 -14.90 19.42 20.86
N GLN A 234 -15.84 19.19 21.78
CA GLN A 234 -16.02 20.09 22.93
C GLN A 234 -14.65 20.36 23.58
N LYS A 235 -14.32 21.63 23.87
CA LYS A 235 -12.98 22.06 24.30
C LYS A 235 -12.36 21.19 25.41
N ARG A 236 -13.16 20.77 26.40
CA ARG A 236 -12.73 19.85 27.48
C ARG A 236 -12.27 18.47 26.98
N VAL A 237 -12.90 17.94 25.94
CA VAL A 237 -12.55 16.65 25.30
C VAL A 237 -11.25 16.80 24.52
N SER A 238 -11.06 17.91 23.78
CA SER A 238 -9.79 18.17 23.08
C SER A 238 -8.62 18.24 24.04
N THR A 239 -8.72 19.08 25.09
CA THR A 239 -7.67 19.22 26.11
C THR A 239 -7.41 17.93 26.88
N TRP A 240 -8.41 17.07 27.11
CA TRP A 240 -8.12 15.74 27.66
C TRP A 240 -7.37 14.85 26.67
N VAL A 241 -7.79 14.78 25.40
CA VAL A 241 -7.08 13.99 24.38
C VAL A 241 -5.64 14.47 24.24
N GLU A 242 -5.40 15.78 24.26
CA GLU A 242 -4.07 16.39 24.25
C GLU A 242 -3.24 15.91 25.47
N ASN A 243 -3.76 16.01 26.69
CA ASN A 243 -3.08 15.55 27.90
C ASN A 243 -2.82 14.03 27.92
N TRP A 244 -3.81 13.22 27.53
CA TRP A 244 -3.70 11.76 27.44
C TRP A 244 -2.65 11.32 26.41
N GLN A 245 -2.49 12.07 25.31
CA GLN A 245 -1.42 11.83 24.35
C GLN A 245 -0.02 12.09 24.96
N THR A 246 0.13 12.97 25.96
CA THR A 246 1.42 13.20 26.64
C THR A 246 1.79 12.17 27.73
N LEU A 247 0.87 11.29 28.13
CA LEU A 247 1.19 10.19 29.05
C LEU A 247 2.23 9.23 28.45
N PRO A 248 3.15 8.63 29.22
CA PRO A 248 4.09 7.64 28.70
C PRO A 248 3.42 6.48 27.94
N TYR A 249 3.92 6.15 26.75
CA TYR A 249 3.53 4.92 26.07
C TYR A 249 4.24 3.72 26.70
N ILE A 250 3.47 2.65 26.93
CA ILE A 250 3.93 1.34 27.42
C ILE A 250 3.64 0.35 26.29
N SER A 251 4.58 -0.54 25.95
CA SER A 251 4.41 -1.42 24.80
C SER A 251 3.26 -2.42 25.04
N PRO A 252 2.44 -2.74 24.03
CA PRO A 252 1.38 -3.74 24.16
C PRO A 252 1.91 -5.18 24.33
N TYR A 253 3.23 -5.38 24.35
CA TYR A 253 3.91 -6.62 24.68
C TYR A 253 4.51 -6.65 26.10
N GLU A 254 4.38 -5.56 26.85
CA GLU A 254 4.84 -5.41 28.24
C GLU A 254 3.67 -5.58 29.21
N ASP A 255 3.93 -6.10 30.41
CA ASP A 255 2.95 -6.20 31.49
C ASP A 255 2.75 -4.83 32.17
N ALA A 256 1.51 -4.33 32.14
CA ALA A 256 1.08 -3.17 32.91
C ALA A 256 -0.20 -3.43 33.74
N PHE A 257 -0.42 -4.68 34.17
CA PHE A 257 -1.51 -5.03 35.09
C PHE A 257 -1.34 -4.40 36.48
N HIS A 258 -0.12 -3.97 36.84
CA HIS A 258 0.20 -3.22 38.05
C HIS A 258 -0.39 -1.78 38.09
N LEU A 259 -0.90 -1.27 36.96
CA LEU A 259 -1.54 0.05 36.89
C LEU A 259 -2.97 0.03 37.46
N ASP A 260 -3.38 1.10 38.14
CA ASP A 260 -4.77 1.25 38.59
C ASP A 260 -5.76 1.14 37.42
N THR A 261 -6.83 0.38 37.64
CA THR A 261 -7.84 0.00 36.66
C THR A 261 -8.65 1.19 36.10
N ASN A 262 -8.68 2.32 36.80
CA ASN A 262 -9.40 3.53 36.40
C ASN A 262 -8.47 4.70 36.05
N SER A 263 -7.16 4.45 35.95
CA SER A 263 -6.17 5.43 35.53
C SER A 263 -6.16 5.62 34.01
N ASP A 264 -6.01 6.87 33.58
CA ASP A 264 -5.83 7.25 32.18
C ASP A 264 -4.61 6.53 31.52
N GLN A 265 -3.61 6.16 32.33
CA GLN A 265 -2.43 5.38 31.93
C GLN A 265 -2.78 3.91 31.61
N ALA A 266 -3.62 3.27 32.42
CA ALA A 266 -4.12 1.92 32.14
C ALA A 266 -5.07 1.91 30.93
N GLU A 267 -5.85 2.97 30.72
CA GLU A 267 -6.61 3.16 29.48
C GLU A 267 -5.66 3.33 28.28
N LYS A 268 -4.56 4.08 28.41
CA LYS A 268 -3.56 4.23 27.32
C LYS A 268 -2.91 2.91 26.90
N TRP A 269 -2.51 2.07 27.87
CA TRP A 269 -2.00 0.72 27.57
C TRP A 269 -3.09 -0.20 26.98
N THR A 270 -4.34 -0.10 27.47
CA THR A 270 -5.48 -0.83 26.88
C THR A 270 -5.71 -0.44 25.42
N VAL A 271 -5.62 0.85 25.10
CA VAL A 271 -5.72 1.36 23.72
C VAL A 271 -4.51 0.91 22.87
N ALA A 272 -3.31 0.83 23.45
CA ALA A 272 -2.13 0.27 22.76
C ALA A 272 -2.35 -1.20 22.35
N ILE A 273 -2.91 -2.03 23.23
CA ILE A 273 -3.22 -3.44 22.94
C ILE A 273 -4.30 -3.55 21.86
N LEU A 274 -5.40 -2.80 21.97
CA LEU A 274 -6.46 -2.76 20.95
C LEU A 274 -5.94 -2.29 19.59
N HIS A 275 -5.06 -1.28 19.59
CA HIS A 275 -4.42 -0.74 18.40
C HIS A 275 -3.53 -1.79 17.74
N GLU A 276 -2.62 -2.42 18.49
CA GLU A 276 -1.73 -3.44 17.95
C GLU A 276 -2.48 -4.67 17.47
N LEU A 277 -3.47 -5.16 18.23
CA LEU A 277 -4.30 -6.29 17.82
C LEU A 277 -5.01 -6.03 16.50
N LEU A 278 -5.67 -4.87 16.35
CA LEU A 278 -6.26 -4.47 15.07
C LEU A 278 -5.18 -4.29 13.98
N SER A 279 -4.01 -3.77 14.32
CA SER A 279 -2.86 -3.61 13.42
C SER A 279 -2.19 -4.93 13.01
N LEU A 280 -2.41 -6.03 13.73
CA LEU A 280 -2.05 -7.38 13.27
C LEU A 280 -3.02 -7.87 12.18
N LEU A 281 -4.33 -7.61 12.31
CA LEU A 281 -5.35 -8.17 11.40
C LEU A 281 -5.14 -7.79 9.92
N VAL A 282 -5.33 -8.75 9.02
CA VAL A 282 -5.18 -8.64 7.56
C VAL A 282 -6.03 -7.51 6.95
N SER A 283 -7.24 -7.32 7.49
CA SER A 283 -8.21 -6.29 7.10
C SER A 283 -8.17 -5.03 7.99
N LYS A 284 -7.41 -5.04 9.09
CA LYS A 284 -7.37 -3.98 10.13
C LYS A 284 -8.75 -3.63 10.73
N LYS A 285 -9.68 -4.61 10.70
CA LYS A 285 -11.03 -4.54 11.27
C LYS A 285 -11.55 -5.94 11.67
N THR A 286 -12.39 -6.03 12.68
CA THR A 286 -13.09 -7.26 13.08
C THR A 286 -14.40 -6.94 13.82
N GLU A 287 -15.17 -7.95 14.19
CA GLU A 287 -16.42 -7.81 14.93
C GLU A 287 -16.14 -7.44 16.40
N ARG A 288 -16.92 -6.55 17.01
CA ARG A 288 -16.75 -6.10 18.41
C ARG A 288 -16.68 -7.28 19.37
N ARG A 289 -17.51 -8.31 19.16
CA ARG A 289 -17.52 -9.55 19.97
C ARG A 289 -16.20 -10.33 19.94
N ASN A 290 -15.42 -10.25 18.85
CA ASN A 290 -14.13 -10.91 18.75
C ASN A 290 -13.09 -10.20 19.63
N LEU A 291 -13.08 -8.87 19.60
CA LEU A 291 -12.23 -8.05 20.49
C LEU A 291 -12.59 -8.28 21.96
N LEU A 292 -13.87 -8.30 22.30
CA LEU A 292 -14.32 -8.54 23.67
C LEU A 292 -14.02 -9.96 24.14
N SER A 293 -14.21 -10.98 23.29
CA SER A 293 -13.85 -12.37 23.61
C SER A 293 -12.34 -12.57 23.83
N TYR A 294 -11.50 -11.80 23.13
CA TYR A 294 -10.05 -11.81 23.35
C TYR A 294 -9.68 -11.04 24.63
N GLY A 295 -10.24 -9.84 24.82
CA GLY A 295 -10.05 -9.03 26.02
C GLY A 295 -10.50 -9.74 27.30
N GLN A 296 -11.53 -10.60 27.23
CA GLN A 296 -11.95 -11.47 28.34
C GLN A 296 -10.83 -12.43 28.76
N CYS A 297 -10.14 -13.07 27.82
CA CYS A 297 -8.98 -13.94 28.11
C CYS A 297 -7.76 -13.17 28.65
N LEU A 298 -7.69 -11.85 28.46
CA LEU A 298 -6.69 -10.97 29.08
C LEU A 298 -7.13 -10.41 30.44
N GLY A 299 -8.37 -10.66 30.91
CA GLY A 299 -8.96 -9.93 32.04
C GLY A 299 -9.26 -8.44 31.75
N LEU A 300 -9.04 -7.98 30.52
CA LEU A 300 -9.20 -6.58 30.07
C LEU A 300 -10.55 -6.30 29.40
N GLY A 301 -11.48 -7.26 29.32
CA GLY A 301 -12.71 -7.18 28.52
C GLY A 301 -13.57 -5.92 28.75
N SER A 302 -13.73 -5.50 30.00
CA SER A 302 -14.46 -4.26 30.35
C SER A 302 -13.66 -2.99 30.04
N ARG A 303 -12.33 -3.02 30.15
CA ARG A 303 -11.44 -1.92 29.72
C ARG A 303 -11.47 -1.77 28.19
N PHE A 304 -11.44 -2.88 27.45
CA PHE A 304 -11.61 -2.91 25.99
C PHE A 304 -12.94 -2.26 25.58
N GLU A 305 -14.02 -2.55 26.31
CA GLU A 305 -15.33 -2.00 25.97
C GLU A 305 -15.39 -0.47 26.14
N LYS A 306 -14.82 0.05 27.24
CA LYS A 306 -14.66 1.49 27.49
C LYS A 306 -13.80 2.17 26.41
N ALA A 307 -12.60 1.64 26.17
CA ALA A 307 -11.62 2.21 25.24
C ALA A 307 -12.16 2.35 23.80
N LEU A 308 -12.96 1.37 23.34
CA LEU A 308 -13.63 1.42 22.03
C LEU A 308 -14.69 2.53 21.90
N VAL A 309 -15.19 3.06 23.02
CA VAL A 309 -16.16 4.17 23.07
C VAL A 309 -15.47 5.51 23.32
N HIS A 310 -14.44 5.56 24.17
CA HIS A 310 -13.74 6.80 24.54
C HIS A 310 -12.80 7.32 23.43
N HIS A 311 -12.30 6.45 22.54
CA HIS A 311 -11.34 6.82 21.50
C HIS A 311 -11.89 6.75 20.05
N PRO A 312 -13.00 7.45 19.70
CA PRO A 312 -13.62 7.38 18.38
C PRO A 312 -12.81 8.06 17.25
N GLY A 313 -11.68 8.69 17.60
CA GLY A 313 -10.67 9.17 16.65
C GLY A 313 -9.60 8.14 16.28
N ILE A 314 -9.50 7.03 17.03
CA ILE A 314 -8.59 5.90 16.73
C ILE A 314 -9.42 4.74 16.15
N PHE A 315 -10.53 4.41 16.81
CA PHE A 315 -11.42 3.32 16.43
C PHE A 315 -12.72 3.86 15.82
N TYR A 316 -13.26 3.18 14.81
CA TYR A 316 -14.62 3.41 14.30
C TYR A 316 -15.47 2.16 14.49
N ILE A 317 -16.61 2.30 15.16
CA ILE A 317 -17.61 1.25 15.27
C ILE A 317 -18.65 1.47 14.17
N SER A 318 -18.75 0.56 13.20
CA SER A 318 -19.77 0.55 12.17
C SER A 318 -20.86 -0.48 12.50
N SER A 319 -22.12 -0.09 12.33
CA SER A 319 -23.31 -0.97 12.46
C SER A 319 -23.96 -1.21 11.09
N LYS A 320 -23.14 -1.62 10.10
CA LYS A 320 -23.59 -1.87 8.71
C LYS A 320 -23.75 -3.34 8.33
N LEU A 321 -23.24 -4.23 9.17
CA LEU A 321 -23.54 -5.67 9.14
C LEU A 321 -24.50 -5.98 10.31
N THR A 322 -24.95 -7.23 10.41
CA THR A 322 -25.74 -7.70 11.56
C THR A 322 -24.98 -7.57 12.89
N THR A 323 -23.65 -7.68 12.86
CA THR A 323 -22.76 -7.44 14.00
C THR A 323 -22.02 -6.11 13.88
N GLN A 324 -21.78 -5.45 15.02
CA GLN A 324 -20.94 -4.25 15.06
C GLN A 324 -19.51 -4.60 14.66
N THR A 325 -18.95 -3.88 13.68
CA THR A 325 -17.58 -4.03 13.21
C THR A 325 -16.72 -2.86 13.68
N VAL A 326 -15.62 -3.16 14.36
CA VAL A 326 -14.60 -2.19 14.77
C VAL A 326 -13.54 -2.09 13.68
N VAL A 327 -13.21 -0.87 13.28
CA VAL A 327 -12.23 -0.53 12.24
C VAL A 327 -11.16 0.38 12.83
N LEU A 328 -9.88 0.07 12.63
CA LEU A 328 -8.79 0.98 12.97
C LEU A 328 -8.74 2.11 11.93
N ARG A 329 -8.93 3.36 12.35
CA ARG A 329 -9.10 4.49 11.42
C ARG A 329 -7.84 4.82 10.63
N GLU A 330 -6.68 4.79 11.27
CA GLU A 330 -5.40 5.15 10.62
C GLU A 330 -5.06 4.25 9.43
N ALA A 331 -5.44 2.98 9.50
CA ALA A 331 -5.25 1.97 8.47
C ALA A 331 -6.06 2.22 7.19
N TYR A 332 -6.97 3.20 7.21
CA TYR A 332 -7.86 3.50 6.08
C TYR A 332 -7.69 4.94 5.56
N ARG A 333 -7.86 5.08 4.25
CA ARG A 333 -7.98 6.37 3.55
C ARG A 333 -9.25 6.30 2.70
N LYS A 334 -10.29 7.00 3.16
CA LYS A 334 -11.68 6.71 2.76
C LYS A 334 -11.97 5.21 2.98
N ASP A 335 -12.54 4.54 1.98
CA ASP A 335 -12.97 3.15 1.98
C ASP A 335 -11.88 2.17 1.54
N PHE A 336 -10.61 2.61 1.49
CA PHE A 336 -9.45 1.84 1.04
C PHE A 336 -8.47 1.58 2.20
N LEU A 337 -8.04 0.33 2.31
CA LEU A 337 -6.99 -0.10 3.24
C LEU A 337 -5.61 0.38 2.74
N VAL A 338 -4.83 1.01 3.62
CA VAL A 338 -3.51 1.61 3.32
C VAL A 338 -2.45 0.53 3.08
N LYS A 339 -2.19 -0.31 4.10
CA LYS A 339 -1.23 -1.42 4.04
C LYS A 339 -1.93 -2.69 3.56
N LYS A 340 -1.95 -2.91 2.24
CA LYS A 340 -2.63 -4.07 1.61
C LYS A 340 -1.86 -5.38 1.85
N HIS A 341 -2.47 -6.31 2.56
CA HIS A 341 -1.99 -7.70 2.68
C HIS A 341 -2.42 -8.53 1.44
N PRO A 342 -1.63 -9.51 0.94
CA PRO A 342 -1.96 -10.31 -0.25
C PRO A 342 -3.38 -10.90 -0.24
N LEU A 343 -3.79 -11.51 0.88
CA LEU A 343 -5.14 -12.06 1.09
C LEU A 343 -6.29 -11.05 0.85
N MET A 344 -6.06 -9.73 1.02
CA MET A 344 -7.09 -8.72 0.73
C MET A 344 -7.38 -8.58 -0.78
N GLY A 345 -6.42 -8.93 -1.66
CA GLY A 345 -6.63 -8.91 -3.10
C GLY A 345 -7.75 -9.85 -3.55
N MET A 346 -7.81 -11.04 -2.94
CA MET A 346 -8.86 -12.03 -3.19
C MET A 346 -10.17 -11.68 -2.49
N ARG A 347 -10.12 -11.14 -1.26
CA ARG A 347 -11.32 -10.65 -0.55
C ARG A 347 -12.07 -9.55 -1.33
N TYR A 348 -11.32 -8.72 -2.06
CA TYR A 348 -11.87 -7.70 -2.96
C TYR A 348 -11.90 -8.13 -4.46
N SER A 349 -11.71 -9.42 -4.76
CA SER A 349 -11.83 -9.96 -6.12
C SER A 349 -13.21 -9.62 -6.71
N PRO A 350 -13.32 -9.28 -8.02
CA PRO A 350 -14.61 -9.02 -8.67
C PRO A 350 -15.65 -10.13 -8.45
N MET A 351 -15.20 -11.36 -8.23
CA MET A 351 -16.03 -12.53 -7.97
C MET A 351 -16.85 -12.41 -6.67
N PHE A 352 -16.21 -11.94 -5.61
CA PHE A 352 -16.85 -11.65 -4.32
C PHE A 352 -17.33 -10.18 -4.22
N GLY A 353 -16.78 -9.27 -5.02
CA GLY A 353 -17.25 -7.89 -5.13
C GLY A 353 -18.60 -7.73 -5.87
N LYS A 354 -19.06 -8.76 -6.59
CA LYS A 354 -20.35 -8.79 -7.31
C LYS A 354 -21.51 -9.37 -6.45
N ILE A 355 -21.42 -9.31 -5.13
CA ILE A 355 -22.44 -9.77 -4.16
C ILE A 355 -23.64 -8.79 -4.10
N HIS A 356 -24.31 -8.57 -5.24
CA HIS A 356 -25.60 -7.88 -5.33
C HIS A 356 -26.50 -8.62 -6.33
N PRO A 357 -27.73 -9.02 -5.95
CA PRO A 357 -28.60 -9.81 -6.82
C PRO A 357 -29.05 -9.01 -8.05
N SER A 358 -28.89 -9.63 -9.22
CA SER A 358 -29.61 -9.26 -10.43
C SER A 358 -31.03 -9.86 -10.42
N PRO A 359 -31.99 -9.29 -11.16
CA PRO A 359 -33.25 -9.96 -11.50
C PRO A 359 -33.02 -11.23 -12.34
N ALA A 360 -34.07 -12.01 -12.54
CA ALA A 360 -34.07 -13.22 -13.37
C ALA A 360 -34.40 -12.92 -14.85
N GLY A 361 -34.12 -13.91 -15.72
CA GLY A 361 -34.27 -13.84 -17.18
C GLY A 361 -32.91 -13.70 -17.89
N THR A 362 -32.61 -14.41 -18.99
CA THR A 362 -33.40 -15.42 -19.74
C THR A 362 -32.43 -16.44 -20.36
N LEU A 363 -32.88 -17.67 -20.62
CA LEU A 363 -32.09 -18.73 -21.25
C LEU A 363 -32.12 -18.64 -22.80
N ALA A 364 -30.98 -18.88 -23.42
CA ALA A 364 -30.84 -19.40 -24.79
C ALA A 364 -29.57 -20.28 -24.87
N PRO A 365 -29.49 -21.31 -25.74
CA PRO A 365 -28.50 -22.39 -25.61
C PRO A 365 -27.37 -22.35 -26.67
N GLU A 366 -26.66 -23.47 -26.80
CA GLU A 366 -25.53 -23.80 -27.69
C GLU A 366 -24.12 -23.38 -27.20
N LYS A 367 -23.04 -24.13 -27.51
CA LYS A 367 -22.92 -25.39 -28.27
C LYS A 367 -21.88 -26.34 -27.63
N LEU A 368 -22.05 -27.64 -27.83
CA LEU A 368 -21.17 -28.69 -27.31
C LEU A 368 -20.13 -29.10 -28.38
N SER A 369 -18.84 -29.15 -28.02
CA SER A 369 -17.80 -29.76 -28.85
C SER A 369 -16.91 -30.69 -28.01
N SER A 370 -16.85 -31.96 -28.43
CA SER A 370 -16.09 -33.01 -27.77
C SER A 370 -14.64 -33.07 -28.24
N LEU A 371 -13.69 -33.38 -27.36
CA LEU A 371 -12.44 -34.05 -27.75
C LEU A 371 -11.97 -35.01 -26.65
N LYS A 372 -11.23 -36.03 -27.05
CA LYS A 372 -11.18 -37.35 -26.39
C LYS A 372 -10.17 -37.42 -25.24
N SER A 373 -10.45 -38.35 -24.32
CA SER A 373 -9.50 -38.90 -23.35
C SER A 373 -8.35 -39.66 -24.03
N ASN A 374 -7.19 -39.74 -23.36
CA ASN A 374 -6.26 -40.86 -23.50
C ASN A 374 -5.72 -41.23 -22.11
N ASN A 375 -5.76 -42.52 -21.77
CA ASN A 375 -5.12 -43.08 -20.57
C ASN A 375 -3.75 -43.65 -20.95
N TYR A 376 -2.77 -43.52 -20.05
CA TYR A 376 -1.63 -44.44 -19.98
C TYR A 376 -1.33 -44.73 -18.51
N ALA A 377 -0.88 -45.96 -18.23
CA ALA A 377 -0.69 -46.48 -16.88
C ALA A 377 0.56 -47.35 -16.79
N GLY A 378 1.10 -47.50 -15.57
CA GLY A 378 2.36 -48.18 -15.28
C GLY A 378 3.52 -47.19 -15.05
N LYS A 379 4.53 -47.53 -14.24
CA LYS A 379 4.68 -48.74 -13.39
C LYS A 379 5.62 -48.43 -12.22
N GLU A 380 5.56 -49.21 -11.16
CA GLU A 380 6.37 -49.04 -9.95
C GLU A 380 7.84 -49.46 -10.13
N SER A 381 8.73 -48.87 -9.34
CA SER A 381 10.01 -49.48 -8.91
C SER A 381 10.42 -48.93 -7.53
N SER A 382 11.27 -49.66 -6.80
CA SER A 382 11.39 -49.57 -5.34
C SER A 382 12.83 -49.41 -4.81
N GLY A 383 12.97 -48.78 -3.63
CA GLY A 383 14.21 -48.70 -2.84
C GLY A 383 14.85 -47.30 -2.79
N LEU A 384 15.52 -46.87 -1.73
CA LEU A 384 15.86 -47.52 -0.44
C LEU A 384 16.01 -46.46 0.68
N ALA A 385 15.87 -46.85 1.96
CA ALA A 385 16.12 -46.02 3.17
C ALA A 385 17.62 -46.04 3.59
N ASN A 386 18.15 -45.39 4.66
CA ASN A 386 17.63 -44.80 5.92
C ASN A 386 18.40 -43.48 6.25
N ASP A 387 18.16 -42.72 7.32
CA ASP A 387 17.18 -42.80 8.44
C ASP A 387 16.33 -41.50 8.46
N ILE A 388 16.37 -40.49 9.34
CA ILE A 388 17.00 -40.24 10.65
C ILE A 388 15.90 -39.96 11.68
N LYS A 389 15.91 -40.65 12.81
CA LYS A 389 14.90 -40.50 13.89
C LYS A 389 15.15 -39.29 14.80
N SER A 390 14.24 -38.32 14.81
CA SER A 390 14.07 -37.38 15.94
C SER A 390 12.69 -36.71 16.12
N GLU A 391 11.78 -36.71 15.12
CA GLU A 391 10.58 -35.83 15.14
C GLU A 391 9.25 -36.45 15.64
N THR A 392 9.21 -37.73 16.00
CA THR A 392 7.93 -38.50 16.08
C THR A 392 7.08 -38.30 17.37
N ILE A 393 7.40 -37.34 18.24
CA ILE A 393 6.70 -37.18 19.54
C ILE A 393 5.72 -35.99 19.57
N ALA A 394 6.00 -34.89 18.85
CA ALA A 394 5.12 -33.71 18.86
C ALA A 394 3.84 -33.91 18.00
N ALA A 395 4.00 -34.41 16.76
CA ALA A 395 2.92 -34.49 15.78
C ALA A 395 1.70 -35.33 16.24
N THR A 396 1.95 -36.37 17.05
CA THR A 396 0.94 -37.34 17.52
C THR A 396 -0.08 -36.72 18.48
N ARG A 397 0.31 -35.69 19.24
CA ARG A 397 -0.60 -35.01 20.20
C ARG A 397 -1.64 -34.16 19.47
N ILE A 398 -1.21 -33.41 18.46
CA ILE A 398 -2.03 -32.45 17.72
C ILE A 398 -3.18 -33.14 16.94
N GLN A 399 -2.94 -34.30 16.34
CA GLN A 399 -3.99 -35.01 15.58
C GLN A 399 -5.09 -35.62 16.47
N THR A 400 -4.74 -36.04 17.69
CA THR A 400 -5.64 -36.83 18.54
C THR A 400 -6.79 -35.97 19.09
N ALA A 401 -6.50 -34.73 19.50
CA ALA A 401 -7.46 -33.88 20.20
C ALA A 401 -8.57 -33.28 19.30
N PHE A 402 -8.34 -33.15 17.99
CA PHE A 402 -9.25 -32.44 17.09
C PHE A 402 -10.59 -33.17 16.81
N ARG A 403 -10.74 -34.42 17.25
CA ARG A 403 -11.98 -35.22 17.05
C ARG A 403 -13.12 -34.89 18.03
N ALA A 404 -12.85 -34.18 19.14
CA ALA A 404 -13.83 -34.00 20.23
C ALA A 404 -14.74 -32.76 20.10
N TYR A 405 -14.36 -31.74 19.31
CA TYR A 405 -14.85 -30.36 19.51
C TYR A 405 -16.04 -29.91 18.62
N LYS A 406 -16.84 -30.82 18.07
CA LYS A 406 -18.02 -30.48 17.24
C LYS A 406 -19.33 -30.98 17.84
N ASN A 407 -20.05 -30.09 18.56
CA ASN A 407 -21.52 -30.07 18.71
C ASN A 407 -21.97 -28.83 19.52
N VAL A 408 -23.29 -28.54 19.47
CA VAL A 408 -24.07 -27.47 20.16
C VAL A 408 -24.39 -26.21 19.31
N ASP A 409 -25.70 -25.93 19.19
CA ASP A 409 -26.34 -24.81 18.47
C ASP A 409 -27.13 -23.88 19.42
N THR A 410 -27.56 -22.69 18.96
CA THR A 410 -28.87 -22.07 19.31
C THR A 410 -29.22 -20.86 18.41
N ASP A 411 -30.49 -20.43 18.42
CA ASP A 411 -31.18 -19.70 17.34
C ASP A 411 -31.63 -18.26 17.71
N ILE A 412 -32.25 -17.53 16.76
CA ILE A 412 -33.26 -16.43 16.84
C ILE A 412 -33.11 -15.38 15.69
N SER A 413 -34.23 -14.80 15.23
CA SER A 413 -34.36 -14.06 13.95
C SER A 413 -35.11 -12.70 14.06
N VAL A 414 -35.14 -11.90 12.97
CA VAL A 414 -36.23 -11.03 12.44
C VAL A 414 -35.73 -10.15 11.23
N THR A 415 -36.61 -9.47 10.49
CA THR A 415 -36.48 -9.20 9.03
C THR A 415 -36.67 -7.73 8.52
N SER A 416 -36.02 -7.44 7.36
CA SER A 416 -36.38 -6.48 6.27
C SER A 416 -36.56 -4.97 6.59
N VAL A 417 -36.67 -3.98 5.67
CA VAL A 417 -36.89 -3.88 4.19
C VAL A 417 -35.95 -2.78 3.57
N VAL A 418 -35.70 -2.78 2.25
CA VAL A 418 -34.92 -1.74 1.51
C VAL A 418 -35.56 -1.37 0.15
N LYS A 419 -35.44 -0.11 -0.30
CA LYS A 419 -35.74 0.37 -1.68
C LYS A 419 -34.46 0.81 -2.43
N ARG A 420 -34.49 0.85 -3.77
CA ARG A 420 -33.33 0.94 -4.69
C ARG A 420 -33.52 2.05 -5.74
N TRP A 421 -32.44 2.71 -6.17
CA TRP A 421 -32.36 3.63 -7.32
C TRP A 421 -31.11 3.31 -8.16
N THR A 422 -31.03 3.82 -9.40
CA THR A 422 -29.98 3.54 -10.42
C THR A 422 -29.40 4.84 -11.01
N TYR A 423 -28.27 4.74 -11.74
CA TYR A 423 -27.62 5.89 -12.41
C TYR A 423 -27.01 5.51 -13.77
N ARG A 424 -26.85 6.51 -14.65
CA ARG A 424 -26.21 6.41 -15.99
C ARG A 424 -24.73 6.81 -15.94
N GLY A 425 -23.93 6.35 -16.90
CA GLY A 425 -22.52 6.74 -17.11
C GLY A 425 -22.32 7.79 -18.21
N THR A 426 -21.08 8.25 -18.39
CA THR A 426 -20.69 9.30 -19.35
C THR A 426 -19.44 8.92 -20.17
N LYS A 427 -19.27 9.58 -21.33
CA LYS A 427 -18.36 9.21 -22.43
C LYS A 427 -16.85 9.23 -22.11
N ALA A 428 -16.09 8.42 -22.82
CA ALA A 428 -14.67 8.63 -23.11
C ALA A 428 -14.49 9.55 -24.35
N LEU A 429 -13.26 10.03 -24.61
CA LEU A 429 -12.93 10.93 -25.72
C LEU A 429 -11.63 10.49 -26.41
N ASN A 430 -11.69 10.32 -27.73
CA ASN A 430 -10.51 10.02 -28.56
C ASN A 430 -9.72 11.31 -28.83
N ARG A 431 -8.39 11.23 -28.72
CA ARG A 431 -7.43 12.21 -29.28
C ARG A 431 -6.13 11.51 -29.74
N THR A 432 -6.26 10.54 -30.65
CA THR A 432 -5.14 9.86 -31.33
C THR A 432 -4.56 10.70 -32.48
N HIS A 433 -4.24 11.97 -32.21
CA HIS A 433 -3.49 12.84 -33.13
C HIS A 433 -2.50 13.71 -32.35
N ALA A 434 -1.22 13.55 -32.64
CA ALA A 434 -0.19 14.47 -32.17
C ALA A 434 -0.38 15.84 -32.84
N SER A 435 -0.75 16.85 -32.05
CA SER A 435 -0.85 18.23 -32.54
C SER A 435 0.56 18.79 -32.79
N ASN A 436 0.93 19.01 -34.05
CA ASN A 436 2.20 19.65 -34.41
C ASN A 436 2.32 21.04 -33.75
N SER A 437 3.20 21.11 -32.75
CA SER A 437 3.92 22.30 -32.26
C SER A 437 3.23 23.65 -32.44
N GLY A 438 2.58 24.15 -31.38
CA GLY A 438 2.18 25.57 -31.26
C GLY A 438 3.35 26.52 -30.94
N LEU A 439 4.56 26.20 -31.40
CA LEU A 439 5.79 27.00 -31.23
C LEU A 439 6.03 27.86 -32.47
N GLY A 440 6.76 28.97 -32.32
CA GLY A 440 7.18 29.78 -33.47
C GLY A 440 8.13 29.03 -34.41
N LEU A 441 8.13 29.39 -35.70
CA LEU A 441 9.01 28.78 -36.73
C LEU A 441 10.52 28.84 -36.38
N ASP A 442 10.93 29.81 -35.58
CA ASP A 442 12.33 30.00 -35.14
C ASP A 442 12.61 29.47 -33.71
N GLU A 443 11.62 28.88 -33.03
CA GLU A 443 11.73 28.32 -31.68
C GLU A 443 12.04 26.81 -31.72
N SER A 444 12.77 26.31 -30.72
CA SER A 444 13.17 24.90 -30.63
C SER A 444 13.40 24.45 -29.19
N ILE A 445 13.27 23.15 -28.92
CA ILE A 445 13.44 22.58 -27.58
C ILE A 445 14.65 21.66 -27.51
N ALA A 446 15.40 21.76 -26.40
CA ALA A 446 16.48 20.85 -26.09
C ALA A 446 16.40 20.32 -24.65
N PHE A 447 16.40 19.00 -24.52
CA PHE A 447 16.49 18.30 -23.24
C PHE A 447 17.94 18.27 -22.74
N VAL A 448 18.10 18.28 -21.42
CA VAL A 448 19.41 18.26 -20.76
C VAL A 448 19.35 17.35 -19.54
N THR A 449 20.08 16.24 -19.57
CA THR A 449 20.22 15.33 -18.42
C THR A 449 21.67 15.33 -17.93
N VAL A 450 21.87 15.22 -16.62
CA VAL A 450 23.17 14.88 -16.04
C VAL A 450 23.25 13.37 -15.87
N PHE A 451 24.31 12.75 -16.39
CA PHE A 451 24.54 11.32 -16.36
C PHE A 451 26.04 11.02 -16.21
N THR A 452 26.39 9.94 -15.52
CA THR A 452 27.77 9.49 -15.37
C THR A 452 27.78 7.98 -15.22
N LEU A 453 28.82 7.31 -15.72
CA LEU A 453 29.07 5.90 -15.43
C LEU A 453 29.99 5.77 -14.22
N TYR A 454 29.71 4.80 -13.37
CA TYR A 454 30.58 4.43 -12.26
C TYR A 454 31.30 3.13 -12.61
N ASN A 455 32.41 3.23 -13.33
CA ASN A 455 33.22 2.08 -13.70
C ASN A 455 33.68 1.32 -12.45
N SER A 456 33.23 0.07 -12.33
CA SER A 456 33.72 -0.88 -11.31
C SER A 456 35.04 -1.49 -11.78
N SER A 457 36.03 -0.64 -12.06
CA SER A 457 37.36 -1.03 -12.55
C SER A 457 38.26 -1.53 -11.41
N LEU A 458 37.74 -2.48 -10.62
CA LEU A 458 38.47 -3.35 -9.70
C LEU A 458 37.51 -4.45 -9.21
N ASN A 459 37.98 -5.70 -9.26
CA ASN A 459 37.35 -6.95 -8.83
C ASN A 459 36.22 -7.54 -9.72
N ASN A 460 36.66 -8.52 -10.52
CA ASN A 460 35.99 -9.79 -10.85
C ASN A 460 34.84 -9.82 -11.88
N VAL A 461 35.26 -10.22 -13.08
CA VAL A 461 34.53 -11.15 -13.96
C VAL A 461 33.86 -12.27 -13.16
N ASN A 462 32.68 -12.72 -13.61
CA ASN A 462 31.86 -13.82 -13.06
C ASN A 462 31.01 -13.58 -11.79
N ASP A 463 30.81 -12.35 -11.31
CA ASP A 463 29.77 -12.10 -10.29
C ASP A 463 28.33 -12.10 -10.88
N LYS A 464 27.83 -13.31 -11.17
CA LYS A 464 26.44 -13.55 -11.59
C LYS A 464 25.40 -13.18 -10.52
N SER A 465 25.79 -13.01 -9.24
CA SER A 465 24.86 -12.68 -8.15
C SER A 465 24.31 -11.25 -8.21
N SER A 466 25.02 -10.36 -8.93
CA SER A 466 24.68 -8.94 -9.05
C SER A 466 23.70 -8.58 -10.18
N SER A 467 23.33 -9.55 -11.03
CA SER A 467 22.51 -9.30 -12.23
C SER A 467 21.04 -9.03 -11.89
N THR A 468 20.42 -8.06 -12.58
CA THR A 468 18.99 -7.74 -12.40
C THR A 468 18.21 -7.97 -13.69
N VAL A 469 17.22 -8.87 -13.61
CA VAL A 469 16.31 -9.21 -14.71
C VAL A 469 15.19 -8.17 -14.80
N VAL A 470 14.90 -7.73 -16.03
CA VAL A 470 13.79 -6.81 -16.36
C VAL A 470 13.15 -7.28 -17.66
N GLY A 471 11.90 -7.75 -17.58
CA GLY A 471 11.30 -8.53 -18.67
C GLY A 471 12.12 -9.79 -18.95
N ASN A 472 12.43 -10.05 -20.21
CA ASN A 472 13.24 -11.20 -20.65
C ASN A 472 14.75 -10.92 -20.69
N ALA A 473 15.19 -9.70 -20.34
CA ALA A 473 16.59 -9.29 -20.39
C ALA A 473 17.23 -9.24 -18.99
N SER A 474 18.47 -9.70 -18.88
CA SER A 474 19.29 -9.56 -17.66
C SER A 474 20.36 -8.50 -17.87
N TYR A 475 20.51 -7.61 -16.89
CA TYR A 475 21.43 -6.47 -16.95
C TYR A 475 22.38 -6.48 -15.76
N ASN A 476 23.67 -6.22 -16.01
CA ASN A 476 24.56 -5.76 -14.94
C ASN A 476 24.26 -4.28 -14.59
N LYS A 477 24.93 -3.75 -13.57
CA LYS A 477 24.68 -2.39 -13.04
C LYS A 477 24.99 -1.26 -14.03
N VAL A 478 26.01 -1.42 -14.86
CA VAL A 478 26.40 -0.49 -15.94
C VAL A 478 25.42 -0.61 -17.10
N ASP A 479 25.16 -1.83 -17.59
CA ASP A 479 24.23 -2.09 -18.71
C ASP A 479 22.84 -1.51 -18.40
N ARG A 480 22.33 -1.72 -17.19
CA ARG A 480 21.03 -1.21 -16.74
C ARG A 480 20.99 0.32 -16.72
N SER A 481 22.10 0.96 -16.37
CA SER A 481 22.20 2.42 -16.35
C SER A 481 22.19 2.97 -17.79
N MET A 482 22.91 2.33 -18.71
CA MET A 482 22.89 2.65 -20.14
C MET A 482 21.55 2.33 -20.81
N ALA A 483 20.87 1.25 -20.42
CA ALA A 483 19.53 0.92 -20.89
C ALA A 483 18.52 2.00 -20.52
N VAL A 484 18.54 2.49 -19.27
CA VAL A 484 17.68 3.59 -18.81
C VAL A 484 17.97 4.88 -19.59
N LEU A 485 19.25 5.23 -19.80
CA LEU A 485 19.64 6.39 -20.62
C LEU A 485 19.17 6.26 -22.08
N ASN A 486 19.31 5.09 -22.69
CA ASN A 486 18.85 4.85 -24.05
C ASN A 486 17.32 4.93 -24.17
N VAL A 487 16.59 4.42 -23.18
CA VAL A 487 15.13 4.52 -23.14
C VAL A 487 14.65 5.96 -22.89
N PHE A 488 15.33 6.73 -22.05
CA PHE A 488 15.10 8.18 -21.89
C PHE A 488 15.21 8.92 -23.24
N ILE A 489 16.28 8.66 -24.00
CA ILE A 489 16.47 9.21 -25.35
C ILE A 489 15.35 8.75 -26.28
N ASN A 490 14.97 7.46 -26.24
CA ASN A 490 13.93 6.90 -27.10
C ASN A 490 12.57 7.59 -26.91
N PHE A 491 12.12 7.75 -25.65
CA PHE A 491 10.86 8.42 -25.34
C PHE A 491 10.84 9.87 -25.86
N ILE A 492 11.93 10.62 -25.67
CA ILE A 492 12.06 11.98 -26.23
C ILE A 492 12.05 11.98 -27.75
N GLN A 493 12.72 11.02 -28.40
CA GLN A 493 12.74 10.90 -29.87
C GLN A 493 11.38 10.51 -30.46
N VAL A 494 10.52 9.83 -29.70
CA VAL A 494 9.13 9.53 -30.09
C VAL A 494 8.21 10.74 -29.87
N ALA A 495 8.18 11.29 -28.65
CA ALA A 495 7.24 12.37 -28.31
C ALA A 495 7.62 13.72 -28.93
N MET A 496 8.92 13.99 -29.12
CA MET A 496 9.45 15.27 -29.58
C MET A 496 10.63 15.09 -30.55
N PRO A 497 10.43 14.47 -31.73
CA PRO A 497 11.49 14.02 -32.66
C PRO A 497 12.41 15.14 -33.18
N GLN A 498 11.95 16.40 -33.17
CA GLN A 498 12.77 17.54 -33.59
C GLN A 498 13.70 18.07 -32.48
N SER A 499 13.47 17.67 -31.22
CA SER A 499 14.26 18.15 -30.08
C SER A 499 15.72 17.67 -30.12
N LYS A 500 16.58 18.33 -29.35
CA LYS A 500 17.98 17.95 -29.13
C LYS A 500 18.15 17.39 -27.71
N VAL A 501 19.03 16.41 -27.51
CA VAL A 501 19.32 15.85 -26.18
C VAL A 501 20.78 16.08 -25.82
N PHE A 502 21.03 16.90 -24.81
CA PHE A 502 22.36 17.10 -24.23
C PHE A 502 22.55 16.19 -23.01
N ILE A 503 23.58 15.36 -23.05
CA ILE A 503 23.96 14.48 -21.95
C ILE A 503 25.20 15.10 -21.28
N VAL A 504 24.99 15.77 -20.17
CA VAL A 504 26.07 16.36 -19.38
C VAL A 504 26.74 15.26 -18.57
N THR A 505 28.04 15.11 -18.74
CA THR A 505 28.83 14.01 -18.15
C THR A 505 30.12 14.50 -17.52
N ASP A 506 30.63 13.68 -16.61
CA ASP A 506 32.02 13.75 -16.17
C ASP A 506 32.96 13.57 -17.39
N PRO A 507 33.95 14.47 -17.62
CA PRO A 507 34.93 14.31 -18.68
C PRO A 507 35.84 13.08 -18.55
N VAL A 508 35.92 12.43 -17.38
CA VAL A 508 36.65 11.14 -17.21
C VAL A 508 35.75 9.91 -17.28
N SER A 509 34.43 10.07 -17.50
CA SER A 509 33.52 8.95 -17.71
C SER A 509 33.65 8.40 -19.13
N ASP A 510 33.90 7.10 -19.26
CA ASP A 510 33.89 6.36 -20.53
C ASP A 510 32.44 6.15 -21.05
N LEU A 511 31.80 7.26 -21.42
CA LEU A 511 30.40 7.31 -21.86
C LEU A 511 30.32 7.63 -23.36
N SER A 512 30.09 6.62 -24.18
CA SER A 512 29.83 6.77 -25.62
C SER A 512 28.33 6.67 -25.93
N VAL A 513 27.81 7.65 -26.69
CA VAL A 513 26.41 7.67 -27.16
C VAL A 513 26.36 8.30 -28.56
N HIS A 514 26.31 7.45 -29.59
CA HIS A 514 26.29 7.87 -31.01
C HIS A 514 24.87 7.78 -31.59
N ARG A 515 24.06 8.85 -31.43
CA ARG A 515 22.66 8.89 -31.88
C ARG A 515 22.30 10.26 -32.44
N ASN A 516 21.42 10.32 -33.44
CA ASN A 516 21.01 11.58 -34.08
C ASN A 516 20.36 12.54 -33.06
N ARG A 517 20.69 13.83 -33.16
CA ARG A 517 20.30 14.93 -32.24
C ARG A 517 20.70 14.75 -30.76
N VAL A 518 21.47 13.72 -30.42
CA VAL A 518 22.07 13.53 -29.10
C VAL A 518 23.49 14.11 -29.11
N SER A 519 23.93 14.71 -28.00
CA SER A 519 25.29 15.23 -27.86
C SER A 519 25.78 15.12 -26.41
N LEU A 520 26.97 14.53 -26.24
CA LEU A 520 27.68 14.56 -24.97
C LEU A 520 28.19 15.98 -24.69
N TYR A 521 28.11 16.41 -23.44
CA TYR A 521 28.51 17.74 -23.00
C TYR A 521 29.39 17.65 -21.74
N PRO A 522 30.70 17.42 -21.89
CA PRO A 522 31.61 17.24 -20.75
C PRO A 522 31.70 18.52 -19.91
N ILE A 523 31.45 18.42 -18.60
CA ILE A 523 31.60 19.52 -17.63
C ILE A 523 32.40 19.00 -16.44
N GLN A 524 33.56 19.58 -16.17
CA GLN A 524 34.41 19.25 -15.01
C GLN A 524 33.65 19.45 -13.69
N GLY A 525 33.86 18.55 -12.72
CA GLY A 525 33.22 18.63 -11.40
C GLY A 525 33.21 17.33 -10.61
N GLU A 526 32.39 17.27 -9.56
CA GLU A 526 32.43 16.19 -8.55
C GLU A 526 31.24 15.23 -8.74
N TYR A 527 31.40 14.22 -9.59
CA TYR A 527 30.32 13.27 -9.95
C TYR A 527 30.19 12.07 -9.00
N SER A 528 30.82 12.10 -7.82
CA SER A 528 30.67 11.05 -6.80
C SER A 528 29.21 10.89 -6.35
N ARG A 529 28.82 9.69 -5.93
CA ARG A 529 27.40 9.35 -5.67
C ARG A 529 26.74 10.20 -4.58
N ASP A 530 27.53 10.69 -3.63
CA ASP A 530 27.08 11.57 -2.55
C ASP A 530 27.12 13.05 -2.92
N LYS A 531 27.61 13.44 -4.11
CA LYS A 531 27.73 14.83 -4.56
C LYS A 531 27.00 15.11 -5.87
N LEU A 532 26.62 14.06 -6.62
CA LEU A 532 25.94 14.13 -7.92
C LEU A 532 24.74 15.10 -7.95
N MET A 533 23.95 15.19 -6.87
CA MET A 533 22.81 16.11 -6.78
C MET A 533 23.24 17.59 -6.69
N LEU A 534 24.36 17.88 -6.01
CA LEU A 534 24.96 19.22 -5.95
C LEU A 534 25.65 19.56 -7.28
N GLN A 535 26.39 18.59 -7.84
CA GLN A 535 27.04 18.72 -9.15
C GLN A 535 26.02 18.92 -10.27
N ARG A 536 24.83 18.30 -10.20
CA ARG A 536 23.75 18.51 -11.16
C ARG A 536 23.37 19.98 -11.31
N ILE A 537 23.22 20.72 -10.21
CA ILE A 537 22.91 22.16 -10.25
C ILE A 537 24.10 22.96 -10.81
N ARG A 538 25.34 22.65 -10.41
CA ARG A 538 26.56 23.27 -10.99
C ARG A 538 26.61 23.08 -12.51
N SER A 539 26.38 21.86 -12.97
CA SER A 539 26.34 21.50 -14.38
C SER A 539 25.24 22.23 -15.15
N TYR A 540 24.05 22.42 -14.57
CA TYR A 540 22.98 23.22 -15.19
C TYR A 540 23.35 24.71 -15.31
N ILE A 541 23.98 25.30 -14.28
CA ILE A 541 24.47 26.70 -14.29
C ILE A 541 25.51 26.89 -15.40
N ILE A 542 26.54 26.03 -15.44
CA ILE A 542 27.64 26.09 -16.44
C ILE A 542 27.10 25.87 -17.86
N PHE A 543 26.12 24.98 -18.03
CA PHE A 543 25.45 24.78 -19.31
C PHE A 543 24.71 26.04 -19.77
N LEU A 544 23.84 26.61 -18.92
CA LEU A 544 23.11 27.85 -19.23
C LEU A 544 24.05 29.02 -19.56
N GLU A 545 25.14 29.16 -18.81
CA GLU A 545 26.16 30.17 -19.05
C GLU A 545 26.79 30.05 -20.45
N SER A 546 27.14 28.83 -20.87
CA SER A 546 27.67 28.62 -22.23
C SER A 546 26.62 28.83 -23.32
N LYS A 547 25.32 28.61 -23.05
CA LYS A 547 24.24 28.96 -24.00
C LYS A 547 24.05 30.47 -24.12
N LEU A 548 24.05 31.19 -23.00
CA LEU A 548 23.95 32.65 -22.96
C LEU A 548 25.07 33.32 -23.77
N GLN A 549 26.31 32.89 -23.57
CA GLN A 549 27.48 33.36 -24.33
C GLN A 549 27.32 33.15 -25.85
N LYS A 550 26.71 32.03 -26.27
CA LYS A 550 26.50 31.69 -27.69
C LYS A 550 25.31 32.44 -28.31
N LEU A 551 24.27 32.77 -27.55
CA LEU A 551 23.14 33.56 -28.04
C LEU A 551 23.54 35.00 -28.40
N HIS A 552 24.45 35.62 -27.63
CA HIS A 552 25.04 36.92 -27.99
C HIS A 552 25.79 36.91 -29.33
N GLN A 553 26.14 35.74 -29.87
CA GLN A 553 26.84 35.58 -31.15
C GLN A 553 25.90 35.22 -32.31
N LYS A 554 24.71 34.66 -32.04
CA LYS A 554 23.71 34.25 -33.05
C LYS A 554 22.27 34.39 -32.50
N PRO A 555 21.65 35.59 -32.58
CA PRO A 555 20.41 35.89 -31.86
C PRO A 555 19.10 35.43 -32.54
N ARG A 556 19.15 34.80 -33.73
CA ARG A 556 17.93 34.58 -34.57
C ARG A 556 17.07 33.37 -34.21
N ASN A 557 17.57 32.38 -33.48
CA ASN A 557 16.81 31.17 -33.15
C ASN A 557 16.79 30.92 -31.64
N VAL A 558 15.60 30.81 -31.08
CA VAL A 558 15.42 30.56 -29.65
C VAL A 558 15.50 29.05 -29.40
N THR A 559 16.28 28.65 -28.40
CA THR A 559 16.30 27.26 -27.91
C THR A 559 15.92 27.24 -26.45
N HIS A 560 14.73 26.73 -26.14
CA HIS A 560 14.27 26.51 -24.78
C HIS A 560 14.90 25.22 -24.23
N TYR A 561 15.17 25.20 -22.92
CA TYR A 561 15.88 24.08 -22.28
C TYR A 561 14.97 23.38 -21.27
N ILE A 562 14.92 22.04 -21.32
CA ILE A 562 14.22 21.23 -20.34
C ILE A 562 15.24 20.32 -19.65
N PHE A 563 15.59 20.67 -18.42
CA PHE A 563 16.48 19.89 -17.57
C PHE A 563 15.69 18.77 -16.89
N THR A 564 16.15 17.53 -17.03
CA THR A 564 15.42 16.33 -16.57
C THR A 564 16.33 15.30 -15.93
N ASP A 565 15.73 14.42 -15.13
CA ASP A 565 16.39 13.19 -14.67
C ASP A 565 16.32 12.10 -15.76
N SER A 566 17.34 11.26 -15.85
CA SER A 566 17.42 10.19 -16.86
C SER A 566 16.49 9.00 -16.59
N ASP A 567 15.79 8.96 -15.45
CA ASP A 567 14.68 8.05 -15.18
C ASP A 567 13.29 8.67 -15.38
N MET A 568 13.18 9.59 -16.33
CA MET A 568 11.90 10.11 -16.81
C MET A 568 11.56 9.59 -18.22
N ALA A 569 10.27 9.38 -18.49
CA ALA A 569 9.75 9.22 -19.85
C ALA A 569 8.90 10.44 -20.20
N VAL A 570 9.25 11.13 -21.27
CA VAL A 570 8.39 12.13 -21.94
C VAL A 570 7.46 11.35 -22.85
N VAL A 571 6.15 11.49 -22.68
CA VAL A 571 5.14 10.63 -23.34
C VAL A 571 4.17 11.41 -24.23
N ASP A 572 4.31 12.74 -24.27
CA ASP A 572 3.47 13.69 -25.01
C ASP A 572 4.31 14.98 -25.19
N ASP A 573 3.88 15.90 -26.06
CA ASP A 573 4.59 17.17 -26.30
C ASP A 573 4.69 18.04 -25.03
N LEU A 574 5.79 18.79 -24.95
CA LEU A 574 6.09 19.80 -23.93
C LEU A 574 6.22 21.22 -24.53
N GLY A 575 6.08 21.38 -25.85
CA GLY A 575 6.08 22.67 -26.54
C GLY A 575 5.02 23.64 -26.01
N HIS A 576 3.84 23.13 -25.66
CA HIS A 576 2.75 23.90 -25.07
C HIS A 576 3.14 24.61 -23.77
N ILE A 577 4.12 24.12 -23.00
CA ILE A 577 4.63 24.83 -21.81
C ILE A 577 5.11 26.25 -22.19
N PHE A 578 5.72 26.41 -23.37
CA PHE A 578 6.32 27.68 -23.78
C PHE A 578 5.36 28.58 -24.57
N SER A 579 4.29 28.04 -25.16
CA SER A 579 3.27 28.82 -25.87
C SER A 579 2.04 29.15 -25.01
N ASP A 580 1.56 28.23 -24.16
CA ASP A 580 0.47 28.49 -23.20
C ASP A 580 0.90 29.49 -22.10
N HIS A 581 2.21 29.52 -21.80
CA HIS A 581 2.80 30.40 -20.80
C HIS A 581 3.94 31.23 -21.41
N PRO A 582 3.66 32.32 -22.16
CA PRO A 582 4.71 33.17 -22.73
C PRO A 582 5.56 33.86 -21.64
N ASN A 583 4.96 34.19 -20.50
CA ASN A 583 5.56 35.01 -19.45
C ASN A 583 6.07 34.15 -18.27
N PHE A 584 7.22 33.50 -18.44
CA PHE A 584 8.04 32.94 -17.35
C PHE A 584 9.51 32.79 -17.79
N ASP A 585 10.41 32.79 -16.80
CA ASP A 585 11.85 32.57 -17.02
C ASP A 585 12.24 31.10 -16.86
N LEU A 586 11.82 30.52 -15.73
CA LEU A 586 12.13 29.16 -15.30
C LEU A 586 10.86 28.49 -14.73
N ALA A 587 10.62 27.22 -15.06
CA ALA A 587 9.50 26.44 -14.55
C ALA A 587 9.98 25.33 -13.59
N LEU A 588 9.27 25.13 -12.49
CA LEU A 588 9.52 24.09 -11.48
C LEU A 588 8.29 23.19 -11.33
N THR A 589 8.49 21.92 -11.00
CA THR A 589 7.38 20.99 -10.77
C THR A 589 7.01 20.87 -9.29
N PHE A 590 5.72 20.96 -8.96
CA PHE A 590 5.21 21.01 -7.59
C PHE A 590 4.16 19.92 -7.26
N ARG A 591 4.05 19.57 -5.98
CA ARG A 591 3.15 18.56 -5.42
C ARG A 591 2.60 18.97 -4.05
N ASN A 592 1.41 18.48 -3.72
CA ASN A 592 0.80 18.64 -2.39
C ASN A 592 1.52 17.74 -1.35
N ASN A 593 2.75 18.12 -1.00
CA ASN A 593 3.57 17.52 0.06
C ASN A 593 4.24 18.66 0.82
N LYS A 594 3.87 18.89 2.09
CA LYS A 594 4.36 20.03 2.87
C LYS A 594 5.88 20.03 3.07
N ALA A 595 6.49 18.85 3.21
CA ALA A 595 7.92 18.66 3.46
C ALA A 595 8.75 18.76 2.17
N GLN A 596 8.26 18.20 1.06
CA GLN A 596 8.93 18.20 -0.24
C GLN A 596 7.99 18.73 -1.35
N PRO A 597 7.62 20.02 -1.33
CA PRO A 597 6.60 20.56 -2.21
C PRO A 597 7.05 20.66 -3.67
N LEU A 598 8.36 20.77 -3.92
CA LEU A 598 8.94 20.87 -5.25
C LEU A 598 9.69 19.58 -5.61
N ASN A 599 9.86 19.32 -6.91
CA ASN A 599 10.73 18.28 -7.43
C ASN A 599 11.74 18.90 -8.40
N SER A 600 13.02 18.60 -8.19
CA SER A 600 14.17 19.09 -8.95
C SER A 600 14.39 18.35 -10.27
N GLY A 601 13.84 17.14 -10.41
CA GLY A 601 14.06 16.30 -11.59
C GLY A 601 13.38 16.76 -12.87
N PHE A 602 12.64 17.88 -12.84
CA PHE A 602 12.15 18.57 -14.04
C PHE A 602 12.21 20.08 -13.81
N ILE A 603 12.96 20.79 -14.65
CA ILE A 603 13.07 22.25 -14.68
C ILE A 603 13.06 22.71 -16.14
N ALA A 604 12.12 23.57 -16.54
CA ALA A 604 12.15 24.19 -17.87
C ALA A 604 12.73 25.62 -17.80
N VAL A 605 13.38 26.10 -18.86
CA VAL A 605 13.93 27.45 -18.96
C VAL A 605 13.62 28.02 -20.34
N ARG A 606 13.07 29.23 -20.38
CA ARG A 606 12.79 29.94 -21.63
C ARG A 606 14.10 30.37 -22.31
N GLY A 607 14.19 30.17 -23.63
CA GLY A 607 15.44 30.31 -24.39
C GLY A 607 15.91 31.73 -24.68
N THR A 608 15.27 32.77 -24.14
CA THR A 608 15.67 34.16 -24.32
C THR A 608 16.88 34.51 -23.45
N PRO A 609 17.73 35.48 -23.84
CA PRO A 609 18.92 35.84 -23.05
C PRO A 609 18.60 36.22 -21.60
N ASP A 610 17.56 37.04 -21.38
CA ASP A 610 17.14 37.47 -20.05
C ASP A 610 16.64 36.31 -19.18
N SER A 611 15.81 35.41 -19.74
CA SER A 611 15.28 34.27 -18.99
C SER A 611 16.35 33.24 -18.67
N ILE A 612 17.32 33.02 -19.57
CA ILE A 612 18.51 32.20 -19.30
C ILE A 612 19.37 32.83 -18.19
N LEU A 613 19.56 34.15 -18.22
CA LEU A 613 20.31 34.86 -17.17
C LEU A 613 19.60 34.78 -15.81
N ARG A 614 18.29 35.04 -15.75
CA ARG A 614 17.47 34.94 -14.53
C ARG A 614 17.44 33.51 -13.99
N ALA A 615 17.24 32.51 -14.85
CA ALA A 615 17.32 31.10 -14.49
C ALA A 615 18.72 30.71 -13.94
N LYS A 616 19.81 31.21 -14.53
CA LYS A 616 21.17 31.00 -14.04
C LYS A 616 21.35 31.59 -12.63
N LEU A 617 20.93 32.83 -12.41
CA LEU A 617 21.01 33.51 -11.12
C LEU A 617 20.16 32.80 -10.05
N PHE A 618 18.94 32.36 -10.40
CA PHE A 618 18.08 31.57 -9.52
C PHE A 618 18.76 30.25 -9.10
N LEU A 619 19.31 29.49 -10.05
CA LEU A 619 20.01 28.25 -9.75
C LEU A 619 21.31 28.48 -8.95
N GLN A 620 21.99 29.62 -9.13
CA GLN A 620 23.15 30.00 -8.32
C GLN A 620 22.78 30.24 -6.85
N GLU A 621 21.64 30.89 -6.55
CA GLU A 621 21.16 31.02 -5.16
C GLU A 621 20.73 29.66 -4.59
N VAL A 622 20.07 28.80 -5.37
CA VAL A 622 19.74 27.42 -4.97
C VAL A 622 21.01 26.63 -4.64
N LEU A 623 22.07 26.73 -5.46
CA LEU A 623 23.36 26.09 -5.22
C LEU A 623 24.04 26.60 -3.93
N LYS A 624 23.99 27.91 -3.67
CA LYS A 624 24.49 28.56 -2.45
C LYS A 624 23.74 28.08 -1.20
N ILE A 625 22.42 27.99 -1.27
CA ILE A 625 21.57 27.49 -0.18
C ILE A 625 21.77 25.98 0.05
N TYR A 626 21.93 25.18 -1.01
CA TYR A 626 22.32 23.77 -0.89
C TYR A 626 23.66 23.64 -0.18
N SER A 627 24.70 24.31 -0.68
CA SER A 627 26.07 24.22 -0.16
C SER A 627 26.20 24.67 1.31
N SER A 628 25.36 25.61 1.77
CA SER A 628 25.40 26.16 3.13
C SER A 628 24.44 25.53 4.14
N LYS A 629 23.28 25.01 3.71
CA LYS A 629 22.22 24.50 4.62
C LYS A 629 21.86 23.04 4.42
N TYR A 630 22.08 22.47 3.24
CA TYR A 630 21.61 21.12 2.87
C TYR A 630 22.74 20.20 2.40
N LEU A 631 24.01 20.57 2.63
CA LEU A 631 25.18 19.75 2.27
C LEU A 631 25.16 18.37 2.93
N ASN A 632 24.64 18.25 4.16
CA ASN A 632 24.48 16.96 4.83
C ASN A 632 23.39 16.07 4.20
N ALA A 633 22.51 16.63 3.37
CA ALA A 633 21.52 15.93 2.56
C ALA A 633 22.00 15.72 1.10
N SER A 634 23.32 15.72 0.85
CA SER A 634 23.87 15.66 -0.51
C SER A 634 23.56 14.35 -1.26
N ARG A 635 23.40 13.23 -0.54
CA ARG A 635 23.03 11.92 -1.12
C ARG A 635 21.59 11.86 -1.66
N MET A 636 20.65 12.64 -1.11
CA MET A 636 19.24 12.60 -1.51
C MET A 636 18.49 13.84 -1.01
N LEU A 637 17.62 14.42 -1.85
CA LEU A 637 16.70 15.55 -1.56
C LEU A 637 17.33 16.94 -1.29
N GLY A 638 18.63 17.08 -1.05
CA GLY A 638 19.25 18.37 -0.68
C GLY A 638 18.98 19.51 -1.69
N ASP A 639 18.83 19.18 -2.97
CA ASP A 639 18.43 20.09 -4.04
C ASP A 639 16.94 20.48 -4.00
N GLN A 640 16.05 19.53 -3.72
CA GLN A 640 14.61 19.79 -3.53
C GLN A 640 14.35 20.64 -2.28
N LEU A 641 15.14 20.42 -1.23
CA LEU A 641 15.12 21.23 -0.01
C LEU A 641 15.65 22.65 -0.29
N ALA A 642 16.74 22.79 -1.04
CA ALA A 642 17.27 24.10 -1.44
C ALA A 642 16.29 24.89 -2.33
N LEU A 643 15.69 24.25 -3.35
CA LEU A 643 14.63 24.85 -4.18
C LEU A 643 13.43 25.29 -3.33
N ALA A 644 12.94 24.40 -2.46
CA ALA A 644 11.81 24.70 -1.59
C ALA A 644 12.14 25.82 -0.58
N TRP A 645 13.39 25.94 -0.13
CA TRP A 645 13.85 27.04 0.71
C TRP A 645 13.88 28.37 -0.04
N VAL A 646 14.48 28.42 -1.24
CA VAL A 646 14.56 29.66 -2.05
C VAL A 646 13.16 30.18 -2.38
N VAL A 647 12.25 29.30 -2.82
CA VAL A 647 10.86 29.68 -3.14
C VAL A 647 10.08 30.13 -1.89
N LYS A 648 10.13 29.38 -0.78
CA LYS A 648 9.39 29.73 0.45
C LYS A 648 9.98 30.93 1.21
N SER A 649 11.20 31.35 0.90
CA SER A 649 11.83 32.51 1.54
C SER A 649 11.46 33.85 0.88
N LYS A 650 10.69 33.83 -0.22
CA LYS A 650 10.02 35.04 -0.73
C LYS A 650 9.00 35.54 0.32
N PRO A 651 9.03 36.84 0.71
CA PRO A 651 7.97 37.44 1.52
C PRO A 651 6.58 37.20 0.93
N HIS A 652 5.63 36.84 1.79
CA HIS A 652 4.22 36.59 1.43
C HIS A 652 3.95 35.48 0.39
N PHE A 653 4.89 34.55 0.16
CA PHE A 653 4.65 33.40 -0.73
C PHE A 653 3.52 32.49 -0.21
N ASP A 654 2.41 32.40 -0.95
CA ASP A 654 1.30 31.52 -0.57
C ASP A 654 1.61 30.04 -0.89
N ALA A 655 2.16 29.34 0.09
CA ALA A 655 2.36 27.89 0.01
C ALA A 655 1.05 27.07 -0.04
N SER A 656 -0.13 27.68 0.14
CA SER A 656 -1.43 27.01 -0.03
C SER A 656 -1.75 26.72 -1.51
N ARG A 657 -1.19 27.50 -2.45
CA ARG A 657 -1.33 27.27 -3.91
C ARG A 657 -0.94 25.84 -4.30
N PHE A 658 0.06 25.26 -3.64
CA PHE A 658 0.50 23.86 -3.85
C PHE A 658 -0.53 22.78 -3.47
N ALA A 659 -1.65 23.13 -2.82
CA ALA A 659 -2.67 22.17 -2.42
C ALA A 659 -3.52 21.64 -3.60
N LYS A 660 -3.63 22.40 -4.69
CA LYS A 660 -4.38 22.05 -5.92
C LYS A 660 -3.40 21.79 -7.07
N PRO A 661 -3.63 20.78 -7.94
CA PRO A 661 -2.76 20.48 -9.07
C PRO A 661 -3.05 21.40 -10.29
N GLN A 662 -2.98 22.72 -10.10
CA GLN A 662 -3.22 23.72 -11.14
C GLN A 662 -1.93 24.52 -11.38
N ALA A 663 -1.56 24.73 -12.64
CA ALA A 663 -0.37 25.52 -12.97
C ALA A 663 -0.53 27.00 -12.59
N PHE A 664 0.55 27.66 -12.15
CA PHE A 664 0.55 29.09 -11.82
C PHE A 664 1.93 29.73 -11.89
N SER A 665 2.00 31.02 -12.23
CA SER A 665 3.25 31.81 -12.11
C SER A 665 3.31 32.58 -10.78
N GLU A 666 4.53 32.83 -10.31
CA GLU A 666 4.87 33.64 -9.14
C GLU A 666 6.32 34.14 -9.26
N ASP A 667 6.57 35.45 -9.11
CA ASP A 667 7.93 35.99 -9.19
C ASP A 667 8.72 35.72 -7.91
N ILE A 668 9.85 35.01 -8.01
CA ILE A 668 10.73 34.68 -6.89
C ILE A 668 12.01 35.53 -7.02
N GLY A 669 12.02 36.66 -6.30
CA GLY A 669 13.00 37.72 -6.55
C GLY A 669 12.82 38.28 -7.96
N ASN A 670 13.90 38.35 -8.75
CA ASN A 670 13.88 38.88 -10.11
C ASN A 670 13.57 37.82 -11.20
N THR A 671 13.22 36.59 -10.80
CA THR A 671 12.94 35.47 -11.72
C THR A 671 11.45 35.12 -11.68
N SER A 672 10.78 35.15 -12.82
CA SER A 672 9.37 34.74 -12.91
C SER A 672 9.28 33.23 -13.00
N VAL A 673 8.75 32.59 -11.95
CA VAL A 673 8.74 31.13 -11.82
C VAL A 673 7.36 30.54 -12.12
N LEU A 674 7.30 29.65 -13.11
CA LEU A 674 6.11 28.88 -13.45
C LEU A 674 6.07 27.56 -12.66
N PHE A 675 5.07 27.39 -11.80
CA PHE A 675 4.85 26.18 -11.02
C PHE A 675 3.92 25.23 -11.79
N LEU A 676 4.48 24.12 -12.28
CA LEU A 676 3.80 23.08 -13.04
C LEU A 676 3.39 21.91 -12.12
N PRO A 677 2.17 21.36 -12.20
CA PRO A 677 1.76 20.26 -11.33
C PRO A 677 2.50 18.95 -11.67
N CYS A 678 3.15 18.35 -10.67
CA CYS A 678 3.71 16.98 -10.76
C CYS A 678 2.67 15.93 -11.15
N ALA A 679 1.37 16.23 -11.05
CA ALA A 679 0.31 15.36 -11.53
C ALA A 679 0.37 15.13 -13.06
N LEU A 680 0.95 16.05 -13.83
CA LEU A 680 1.06 15.98 -15.29
C LEU A 680 2.52 15.98 -15.77
N TYR A 681 3.35 16.85 -15.20
CA TYR A 681 4.72 17.13 -15.69
C TYR A 681 5.83 16.39 -14.92
N ASN A 682 5.48 15.58 -13.92
CA ASN A 682 6.45 14.83 -13.10
C ASN A 682 5.79 13.64 -12.37
N TRP A 683 4.90 12.93 -13.09
CA TRP A 683 4.01 11.95 -12.48
C TRP A 683 4.81 10.72 -12.04
N THR A 684 4.83 10.45 -10.73
CA THR A 684 5.62 9.35 -10.16
C THR A 684 4.71 8.13 -9.95
N PRO A 685 4.98 6.98 -10.59
CA PRO A 685 4.21 5.76 -10.38
C PRO A 685 4.13 5.38 -8.89
N PRO A 686 2.95 5.04 -8.34
CA PRO A 686 2.85 4.46 -6.99
C PRO A 686 3.65 3.16 -6.84
N GLU A 687 3.95 2.83 -5.59
CA GLU A 687 4.68 1.62 -5.20
C GLU A 687 3.70 0.48 -4.87
N GLY A 688 4.10 -0.77 -5.15
CA GLY A 688 3.23 -1.94 -5.02
C GLY A 688 2.55 -2.31 -6.34
N ALA A 689 1.30 -2.76 -6.29
CA ALA A 689 0.55 -3.24 -7.46
C ALA A 689 -0.40 -2.17 -8.04
N GLY A 690 -0.57 -2.16 -9.36
CA GLY A 690 -1.31 -1.12 -10.09
C GLY A 690 -0.47 0.15 -10.27
N GLN A 691 0.76 0.02 -10.75
CA GLN A 691 1.73 1.12 -10.75
C GLN A 691 1.40 2.26 -11.72
N PHE A 692 0.49 2.05 -12.68
CA PHE A 692 -0.09 3.11 -13.53
C PHE A 692 -1.54 3.48 -13.14
N HIS A 693 -2.10 2.86 -12.10
CA HIS A 693 -3.49 3.10 -11.69
C HIS A 693 -3.67 4.52 -11.11
N GLY A 694 -4.56 5.30 -11.72
CA GLY A 694 -4.75 6.71 -11.37
C GLY A 694 -3.70 7.65 -11.96
N MET A 695 -2.95 7.21 -12.97
CA MET A 695 -2.27 8.11 -13.90
C MET A 695 -3.34 8.92 -14.66
N PRO A 696 -3.27 10.26 -14.67
CA PRO A 696 -4.11 11.07 -15.55
C PRO A 696 -3.86 10.75 -17.04
N LEU A 697 -4.90 10.85 -17.86
CA LEU A 697 -4.81 10.60 -19.31
C LEU A 697 -4.04 11.70 -20.06
N ASP A 698 -3.80 12.82 -19.40
CA ASP A 698 -3.09 14.02 -19.85
C ASP A 698 -1.69 14.16 -19.21
N VAL A 699 -1.13 13.06 -18.68
CA VAL A 699 0.27 13.04 -18.21
C VAL A 699 1.22 13.28 -19.38
N LYS A 700 2.11 14.26 -19.20
CA LYS A 700 3.15 14.63 -20.16
C LYS A 700 4.50 13.99 -19.86
N VAL A 701 4.82 13.79 -18.57
CA VAL A 701 6.09 13.17 -18.14
C VAL A 701 5.91 12.25 -16.94
N VAL A 702 6.38 11.01 -17.07
CA VAL A 702 6.41 9.98 -16.01
C VAL A 702 7.82 9.91 -15.40
N HIS A 703 7.94 9.77 -14.07
CA HIS A 703 9.22 9.75 -13.34
C HIS A 703 9.40 8.45 -12.52
N PHE A 704 10.26 7.55 -12.99
CA PHE A 704 10.44 6.18 -12.52
C PHE A 704 11.41 6.02 -11.33
N LYS A 705 11.20 6.80 -10.27
CA LYS A 705 12.11 6.91 -9.11
C LYS A 705 12.48 5.58 -8.45
N GLY A 706 13.78 5.35 -8.25
CA GLY A 706 14.30 4.22 -7.45
C GLY A 706 14.07 2.86 -8.11
N SER A 707 13.39 1.93 -7.42
CA SER A 707 13.09 0.58 -7.94
C SER A 707 12.23 0.61 -9.22
N ARG A 708 11.42 1.66 -9.41
CA ARG A 708 10.55 1.86 -10.58
C ARG A 708 11.29 1.99 -11.91
N LYS A 709 12.62 2.23 -11.92
CA LYS A 709 13.42 2.28 -13.17
C LYS A 709 13.27 1.01 -14.04
N ARG A 710 12.86 -0.13 -13.48
CA ARG A 710 12.51 -1.34 -14.25
C ARG A 710 11.28 -1.14 -15.15
N LEU A 711 10.26 -0.43 -14.65
CA LEU A 711 9.01 -0.16 -15.37
C LEU A 711 9.26 0.69 -16.61
N MET A 712 10.21 1.62 -16.55
CA MET A 712 10.61 2.44 -17.69
C MET A 712 11.10 1.58 -18.87
N LEU A 713 11.90 0.55 -18.58
CA LEU A 713 12.38 -0.41 -19.57
C LEU A 713 11.24 -1.35 -20.01
N GLU A 714 10.40 -1.83 -19.09
CA GLU A 714 9.24 -2.67 -19.39
C GLU A 714 8.25 -1.97 -20.33
N SER A 715 7.90 -0.71 -20.04
CA SER A 715 7.04 0.15 -20.88
C SER A 715 7.65 0.43 -22.25
N TRP A 716 8.95 0.74 -22.33
CA TRP A 716 9.61 0.95 -23.62
C TRP A 716 9.67 -0.35 -24.45
N ASN A 717 10.06 -1.46 -23.84
CA ASN A 717 10.14 -2.75 -24.52
C ASN A 717 8.77 -3.16 -25.09
N PHE A 718 7.69 -2.93 -24.33
CA PHE A 718 6.32 -3.13 -24.82
C PHE A 718 6.01 -2.21 -26.02
N TYR A 719 6.26 -0.90 -25.88
CA TYR A 719 6.01 0.09 -26.94
C TYR A 719 6.77 -0.27 -28.23
N SER A 720 8.06 -0.59 -28.13
CA SER A 720 8.91 -0.91 -29.28
C SER A 720 8.67 -2.29 -29.92
N SER A 721 7.84 -3.15 -29.31
CA SER A 721 7.48 -4.47 -29.85
C SER A 721 6.04 -4.58 -30.33
N SER A 722 5.23 -3.53 -30.15
CA SER A 722 3.84 -3.48 -30.61
C SER A 722 3.77 -2.82 -31.98
N THR A 723 3.28 -3.53 -33.00
CA THR A 723 3.24 -3.03 -34.39
C THR A 723 2.07 -2.10 -34.66
N ASP A 724 0.95 -2.29 -33.96
CA ASP A 724 -0.27 -1.49 -34.10
C ASP A 724 -0.65 -0.87 -32.75
N ILE A 725 -0.37 0.43 -32.58
CA ILE A 725 -0.74 1.20 -31.38
C ILE A 725 -1.84 2.24 -31.71
N GLU A 726 -1.98 2.70 -32.96
CA GLU A 726 -2.85 3.83 -33.30
C GLU A 726 -4.35 3.56 -33.06
N ASP A 727 -4.80 2.31 -33.21
CA ASP A 727 -6.16 1.85 -32.87
C ASP A 727 -6.29 1.30 -31.42
N MET A 728 -5.23 1.33 -30.61
CA MET A 728 -5.21 0.68 -29.29
C MET A 728 -5.92 1.52 -28.21
N LEU A 729 -7.23 1.36 -28.10
CA LEU A 729 -8.08 2.02 -27.09
C LEU A 729 -7.77 1.65 -25.62
N CYS A 730 -6.99 0.60 -25.36
CA CYS A 730 -6.63 0.14 -24.02
C CYS A 730 -5.39 -0.78 -24.05
N LEU A 731 -4.40 -0.53 -23.20
CA LEU A 731 -3.25 -1.42 -22.99
C LEU A 731 -3.62 -2.50 -21.97
N ILE A 732 -3.54 -3.79 -22.33
CA ILE A 732 -3.77 -4.88 -21.36
C ILE A 732 -2.46 -5.66 -21.15
N LEU A 733 -1.72 -5.26 -20.11
CA LEU A 733 -0.50 -5.96 -19.69
C LEU A 733 -0.86 -7.37 -19.18
N GLY A 734 -0.39 -8.40 -19.89
CA GLY A 734 -0.75 -9.81 -19.72
C GLY A 734 -0.33 -10.52 -18.42
N SER A 735 -0.29 -9.83 -17.26
CA SER A 735 0.05 -10.44 -15.96
C SER A 735 -1.08 -11.29 -15.34
N GLY A 736 -2.13 -11.61 -16.11
CA GLY A 736 -3.29 -12.39 -15.67
C GLY A 736 -4.25 -11.65 -14.72
N ARG A 737 -4.11 -10.33 -14.54
CA ARG A 737 -4.79 -9.55 -13.49
C ARG A 737 -5.80 -8.55 -14.05
N THR A 738 -6.79 -9.08 -14.77
CA THR A 738 -7.88 -8.48 -15.58
C THR A 738 -8.77 -7.36 -14.97
N LYS A 739 -8.28 -6.66 -13.95
CA LYS A 739 -8.89 -5.50 -13.30
C LYS A 739 -7.88 -4.36 -13.01
N TYR A 740 -6.61 -4.51 -13.42
CA TYR A 740 -5.53 -3.56 -13.15
C TYR A 740 -4.72 -3.17 -14.40
N ASP A 741 -5.14 -3.66 -15.56
CA ASP A 741 -4.42 -3.55 -16.82
C ASP A 741 -5.03 -2.38 -17.62
N PHE A 742 -4.26 -1.29 -17.70
CA PHE A 742 -4.45 -0.05 -18.45
C PHE A 742 -3.07 0.55 -18.73
#